data_AF-A0A1F7ND16-F1
#
_entry.id   AF-A0A1F7ND16-F1
#
_cell.length_a   1.000
_cell.length_b   1.000
_cell.length_c   1.000
_cell.angle_alpha   90.00
_cell.angle_beta   90.00
_cell.angle_gamma   90.00
#
_symmetry.space_group_name_H-M   'P 1'
#
loop_
_entity.id
_entity.type
_entity.pdbx_description
1 polymer ?
#
loop_
_entity_poly.entity_id
_entity_poly.type
_entity_poly.pdbx_seq_one_letter_code
_entity_poly.pdbx_strand_id
1 'polypeptide(L)'
;MDATAGPPTAPPTASVAPRPEHGALAQFMLSLIKAMIQTGYYAADHPEAKKALSSLYGEFRQVIGDRSELTCLLAGTQSGRTILIDGYEATPLSLDQVMMKGMAQLFTPKFIEFFDRWALLSFSLKADLTAEEFQAFVELMAQLPVAGPDTGHERQRLTQALLDHHILHISTVFNDDLVGRERRLSWRVQMALSRLRRDLRMLPLYQRATPEQLRRIKIQIIDDVVRPVRAPELLTEFLLNCDLVAADIAVLEETQVEREVMARLSKEMLPLTLRQFLKDLDRVAATREGPSPEMTRRLDILRGIVERLRAEGCAIEHDLLESLLERQVVSLEDLPPDLRRTVETSRLTEAFLAAKDAHLTALGRIAADAAGTRLAALVSQVFPELLRRRDYQVVAELLRAIREGARDPATAPLLERLAAQLRQAAADEQSIAGAIEDLGRQDKAGRSRLVEILAFIGDAAGPGLVEAYATSDNRSVRVDAFEALRQIGACALNPFLARLPDIEREWPMICHALLAAADLGEPSLAQAIAKFLHHPHAHVRQAALTACFKLEGARAEPRFLEALRDRDAAVRQAAVECLGRAQSRHAQALEFYARCLDLADSAAPREDDAVLLQVCQAMASLGGRSPEEASRAEAMLLAAMQPSEQKGLLGRLKKGHHRHSDKVRASLCKTLGTVGTARAVGLLGHVAATERSQVGEAARAAARQIQERASRSATV
;
A
#
# COMPACT_ATOMS: atom_id res chain seq x y z
N MET A 1 -10.56 -43.84 -6.01
CA MET A 1 -11.66 -44.04 -5.05
C MET A 1 -12.46 -42.76 -5.00
N ASP A 2 -13.66 -42.83 -5.58
CA ASP A 2 -14.84 -41.94 -5.46
C ASP A 2 -14.62 -40.44 -5.28
N ALA A 3 -14.38 -39.76 -6.40
CA ALA A 3 -14.76 -38.36 -6.55
C ALA A 3 -16.14 -38.32 -7.23
N THR A 4 -17.20 -38.30 -6.43
CA THR A 4 -18.57 -38.11 -6.90
C THR A 4 -18.67 -36.79 -7.67
N ALA A 5 -18.91 -36.90 -8.98
CA ALA A 5 -19.19 -35.76 -9.84
C ALA A 5 -20.50 -35.11 -9.39
N GLY A 6 -20.42 -33.91 -8.80
CA GLY A 6 -21.60 -33.06 -8.60
C GLY A 6 -22.23 -32.70 -9.96
N PRO A 7 -23.56 -32.54 -10.03
CA PRO A 7 -24.24 -32.26 -11.29
C PRO A 7 -23.79 -30.92 -11.89
N PRO A 8 -23.88 -30.75 -13.22
CA PRO A 8 -23.57 -29.48 -13.88
C PRO A 8 -24.36 -28.34 -13.25
N THR A 9 -23.75 -27.17 -13.14
CA THR A 9 -24.37 -25.95 -12.60
C THR A 9 -25.65 -25.65 -13.35
N ALA A 10 -26.78 -25.86 -12.67
CA ALA A 10 -28.09 -25.54 -13.20
C ALA A 10 -28.18 -24.02 -13.50
N PRO A 11 -28.90 -23.61 -14.57
CA PRO A 11 -29.14 -22.20 -14.85
C PRO A 11 -29.82 -21.53 -13.64
N PRO A 12 -29.59 -20.22 -13.41
CA PRO A 12 -30.12 -19.51 -12.25
C PRO A 12 -31.66 -19.64 -12.20
N THR A 13 -32.15 -20.28 -11.15
CA THR A 13 -33.57 -20.46 -10.86
C THR A 13 -34.08 -19.23 -10.12
N ALA A 14 -34.50 -18.22 -10.88
CA ALA A 14 -35.28 -17.10 -10.34
C ALA A 14 -36.65 -17.08 -11.03
N SER A 15 -37.69 -17.42 -10.25
CA SER A 15 -39.09 -17.17 -10.58
C SER A 15 -39.32 -15.67 -10.62
N VAL A 16 -39.12 -15.04 -11.79
CA VAL A 16 -39.40 -13.63 -12.03
C VAL A 16 -40.65 -13.54 -12.90
N ALA A 17 -41.58 -12.67 -12.52
CA ALA A 17 -42.80 -12.41 -13.28
C ALA A 17 -42.47 -11.85 -14.69
N PRO A 18 -43.31 -12.11 -15.71
CA PRO A 18 -43.07 -11.65 -17.07
C PRO A 18 -42.97 -10.12 -17.12
N ARG A 19 -41.93 -9.61 -17.77
CA ARG A 19 -41.69 -8.17 -17.87
C ARG A 19 -42.37 -7.58 -19.11
N PRO A 20 -42.97 -6.38 -19.03
CA PRO A 20 -43.67 -5.75 -20.16
C PRO A 20 -42.74 -5.47 -21.36
N GLU A 21 -41.43 -5.37 -21.15
CA GLU A 21 -40.39 -5.18 -22.17
C GLU A 21 -40.15 -6.41 -23.07
N HIS A 22 -40.68 -7.59 -22.72
CA HIS A 22 -40.55 -8.82 -23.51
C HIS A 22 -41.72 -9.09 -24.46
N GLY A 23 -42.68 -8.16 -24.57
CA GLY A 23 -43.92 -8.36 -25.32
C GLY A 23 -43.74 -8.82 -26.77
N ALA A 24 -42.77 -8.25 -27.49
CA ALA A 24 -42.48 -8.65 -28.88
C ALA A 24 -41.91 -10.08 -28.96
N LEU A 25 -41.00 -10.44 -28.06
CA LEU A 25 -40.44 -11.80 -27.99
C LEU A 25 -41.51 -12.83 -27.60
N ALA A 26 -42.37 -12.50 -26.63
CA ALA A 26 -43.46 -13.37 -26.19
C ALA A 26 -44.46 -13.66 -27.32
N GLN A 27 -44.82 -12.63 -28.09
CA GLN A 27 -45.68 -12.76 -29.25
C GLN A 27 -45.05 -13.65 -30.33
N PHE A 28 -43.79 -13.36 -30.69
CA PHE A 28 -43.05 -14.15 -31.67
C PHE A 28 -42.96 -15.63 -31.27
N MET A 29 -42.55 -15.93 -30.04
CA MET A 29 -42.43 -17.30 -29.56
C MET A 29 -43.78 -18.03 -29.57
N LEU A 30 -44.86 -17.35 -29.21
CA LEU A 30 -46.21 -17.92 -29.25
C LEU A 30 -46.62 -18.26 -30.69
N SER A 31 -46.42 -17.32 -31.63
CA SER A 31 -46.74 -17.51 -33.04
C SER A 31 -45.89 -18.63 -33.66
N LEU A 32 -44.59 -18.70 -33.35
CA LEU A 32 -43.67 -19.74 -33.80
C LEU A 32 -44.10 -21.13 -33.32
N ILE A 33 -44.39 -21.26 -32.02
CA ILE A 33 -44.81 -22.53 -31.42
C ILE A 33 -46.15 -22.99 -32.02
N LYS A 34 -47.11 -22.08 -32.21
CA LYS A 34 -48.41 -22.39 -32.83
C LYS A 34 -48.26 -22.88 -34.28
N ALA A 35 -47.34 -22.30 -35.04
CA ALA A 35 -47.06 -22.70 -36.42
C ALA A 35 -46.41 -24.10 -36.46
N MET A 36 -45.43 -24.38 -35.61
CA MET A 36 -44.74 -25.67 -35.56
C MET A 36 -45.63 -26.83 -35.07
N ILE A 37 -46.62 -26.55 -34.20
CA ILE A 37 -47.56 -27.57 -33.69
C ILE A 37 -48.81 -27.68 -34.59
N GLN A 38 -48.90 -26.90 -35.67
CA GLN A 38 -50.05 -26.87 -36.58
C GLN A 38 -51.40 -26.65 -35.86
N THR A 39 -51.45 -25.73 -34.88
CA THR A 39 -52.69 -25.45 -34.14
C THR A 39 -53.70 -24.57 -34.90
N GLY A 40 -53.68 -24.61 -36.23
CA GLY A 40 -54.52 -23.79 -37.13
C GLY A 40 -55.31 -24.62 -38.15
N TYR A 41 -56.50 -24.15 -38.51
CA TYR A 41 -57.54 -24.87 -39.28
C TYR A 41 -57.26 -25.06 -40.79
N TYR A 42 -56.07 -24.75 -41.31
CA TYR A 42 -55.83 -24.67 -42.77
C TYR A 42 -54.65 -25.52 -43.24
N ALA A 43 -54.79 -26.12 -44.42
CA ALA A 43 -53.72 -26.84 -45.11
C ALA A 43 -52.58 -25.91 -45.56
N ALA A 44 -51.37 -26.46 -45.72
CA ALA A 44 -50.12 -25.71 -45.96
C ALA A 44 -50.13 -24.86 -47.25
N ASP A 45 -51.00 -25.18 -48.20
CA ASP A 45 -51.18 -24.50 -49.48
C ASP A 45 -52.21 -23.34 -49.43
N HIS A 46 -52.91 -23.16 -48.31
CA HIS A 46 -53.94 -22.13 -48.16
C HIS A 46 -53.36 -20.70 -48.11
N PRO A 47 -53.96 -19.71 -48.80
CA PRO A 47 -53.46 -18.32 -48.82
C PRO A 47 -53.32 -17.68 -47.42
N GLU A 48 -54.20 -18.04 -46.48
CA GLU A 48 -54.13 -17.55 -45.10
C GLU A 48 -52.96 -18.15 -44.31
N ALA A 49 -52.54 -19.39 -44.62
CA ALA A 49 -51.37 -20.01 -44.00
C ALA A 49 -50.07 -19.31 -44.46
N LYS A 50 -49.94 -19.01 -45.75
CA LYS A 50 -48.82 -18.21 -46.29
C LYS A 50 -48.78 -16.80 -45.71
N LYS A 51 -49.93 -16.16 -45.55
CA LYS A 51 -50.03 -14.83 -44.90
C LYS A 51 -49.61 -14.89 -43.44
N ALA A 52 -50.01 -15.92 -42.69
CA ALA A 52 -49.57 -16.13 -41.31
C ALA A 52 -48.05 -16.34 -41.19
N LEU A 53 -47.42 -17.11 -42.10
CA LEU A 53 -45.98 -17.32 -42.13
C LEU A 53 -45.20 -16.04 -42.47
N SER A 54 -45.70 -15.22 -43.40
CA SER A 54 -45.12 -13.91 -43.71
C SER A 54 -45.19 -12.94 -42.51
N SER A 55 -46.31 -12.95 -41.77
CA SER A 55 -46.46 -12.16 -40.54
C SER A 55 -45.48 -12.63 -39.46
N LEU A 56 -45.31 -13.94 -39.30
CA LEU A 56 -44.37 -14.54 -38.35
C LEU A 56 -42.90 -14.19 -38.67
N TYR A 57 -42.52 -14.15 -39.96
CA TYR A 57 -41.19 -13.68 -40.35
C TYR A 57 -41.01 -12.18 -40.04
N GLY A 58 -42.05 -11.37 -40.19
CA GLY A 58 -42.05 -9.97 -39.75
C GLY A 58 -41.80 -9.84 -38.23
N GLU A 59 -42.48 -10.66 -37.42
CA GLU A 59 -42.25 -10.74 -35.97
C GLU A 59 -40.80 -11.14 -35.64
N PHE A 60 -40.24 -12.13 -36.36
CA PHE A 60 -38.83 -12.52 -36.21
C PHE A 60 -37.88 -11.35 -36.48
N ARG A 61 -38.06 -10.62 -37.59
CA ARG A 61 -37.23 -9.47 -37.95
C ARG A 61 -37.27 -8.36 -36.91
N GLN A 62 -38.43 -8.15 -36.28
CA GLN A 62 -38.57 -7.20 -35.18
C GLN A 62 -37.83 -7.65 -33.91
N VAL A 63 -37.92 -8.94 -33.56
CA VAL A 63 -37.30 -9.50 -32.35
C VAL A 63 -35.77 -9.59 -32.48
N ILE A 64 -35.27 -10.01 -33.64
CA ILE A 64 -33.83 -10.15 -33.87
C ILE A 64 -33.14 -8.78 -33.87
N GLY A 65 -33.72 -7.76 -34.53
CA GLY A 65 -33.14 -6.41 -34.57
C GLY A 65 -31.66 -6.41 -34.97
N ASP A 66 -30.81 -5.79 -34.14
CA ASP A 66 -29.34 -5.74 -34.34
C ASP A 66 -28.60 -6.96 -33.75
N ARG A 67 -29.33 -7.98 -33.26
CA ARG A 67 -28.73 -9.20 -32.68
C ARG A 67 -28.28 -10.12 -33.80
N SER A 68 -27.23 -10.91 -33.54
CA SER A 68 -26.68 -11.84 -34.52
C SER A 68 -27.54 -13.08 -34.72
N GLU A 69 -28.17 -13.57 -33.64
CA GLU A 69 -29.00 -14.77 -33.67
C GLU A 69 -29.91 -14.86 -32.44
N LEU A 70 -30.96 -15.68 -32.55
CA LEU A 70 -31.85 -16.06 -31.46
C LEU A 70 -31.85 -17.59 -31.34
N THR A 71 -31.49 -18.11 -30.16
CA THR A 71 -31.32 -19.54 -29.93
C THR A 71 -32.37 -20.05 -28.96
N CYS A 72 -33.11 -21.09 -29.35
CA CYS A 72 -34.00 -21.85 -28.47
C CYS A 72 -33.29 -23.13 -28.05
N LEU A 73 -33.21 -23.38 -26.74
CA LEU A 73 -32.49 -24.53 -26.20
C LEU A 73 -33.28 -25.24 -25.09
N LEU A 74 -33.21 -26.55 -25.10
CA LEU A 74 -33.81 -27.42 -24.08
C LEU A 74 -32.82 -27.60 -22.93
N ALA A 75 -33.23 -27.18 -21.72
CA ALA A 75 -32.43 -27.28 -20.51
C ALA A 75 -33.11 -28.15 -19.44
N GLY A 76 -32.31 -28.92 -18.71
CA GLY A 76 -32.75 -29.62 -17.50
C GLY A 76 -32.71 -28.69 -16.29
N THR A 77 -33.77 -28.70 -15.47
CA THR A 77 -33.86 -27.97 -14.20
C THR A 77 -34.21 -28.93 -13.06
N GLN A 78 -34.11 -28.47 -11.81
CA GLN A 78 -34.50 -29.26 -10.64
C GLN A 78 -35.98 -29.65 -10.63
N SER A 79 -36.83 -28.93 -11.37
CA SER A 79 -38.29 -29.08 -11.42
C SER A 79 -38.80 -29.75 -12.70
N GLY A 80 -37.93 -30.16 -13.62
CA GLY A 80 -38.28 -30.71 -14.93
C GLY A 80 -37.45 -30.12 -16.07
N ARG A 81 -37.91 -30.25 -17.32
CA ARG A 81 -37.27 -29.63 -18.50
C ARG A 81 -37.95 -28.30 -18.83
N THR A 82 -37.17 -27.33 -19.30
CA THR A 82 -37.67 -26.02 -19.75
C THR A 82 -36.96 -25.60 -21.04
N ILE A 83 -37.53 -24.60 -21.71
CA ILE A 83 -36.93 -23.98 -22.90
C ILE A 83 -36.31 -22.65 -22.48
N LEU A 84 -35.03 -22.46 -22.79
CA LEU A 84 -34.35 -21.19 -22.65
C LEU A 84 -34.20 -20.53 -24.01
N ILE A 85 -34.27 -19.21 -24.01
CA ILE A 85 -34.08 -18.34 -25.16
C ILE A 85 -32.81 -17.54 -24.91
N ASP A 86 -31.79 -17.77 -25.72
CA ASP A 86 -30.50 -17.07 -25.67
C ASP A 86 -30.33 -16.15 -26.88
N GLY A 87 -29.54 -15.09 -26.72
CA GLY A 87 -29.29 -14.07 -27.74
C GLY A 87 -30.21 -12.84 -27.67
N TYR A 88 -31.30 -12.87 -26.90
CA TYR A 88 -32.19 -11.71 -26.72
C TYR A 88 -31.69 -10.72 -25.65
N GLU A 89 -31.24 -11.23 -24.51
CA GLU A 89 -30.61 -10.51 -23.40
C GLU A 89 -29.19 -11.04 -23.10
N ALA A 90 -28.46 -10.38 -22.18
CA ALA A 90 -27.15 -10.85 -21.73
C ALA A 90 -27.21 -12.24 -21.06
N THR A 91 -28.31 -12.52 -20.35
CA THR A 91 -28.60 -13.81 -19.72
C THR A 91 -29.73 -14.53 -20.44
N PRO A 92 -29.67 -15.87 -20.59
CA PRO A 92 -30.76 -16.64 -21.19
C PRO A 92 -32.07 -16.47 -20.42
N LEU A 93 -33.17 -16.29 -21.13
CA LEU A 93 -34.51 -16.16 -20.55
C LEU A 93 -35.25 -17.50 -20.62
N SER A 94 -35.92 -17.91 -19.55
CA SER A 94 -36.85 -19.03 -19.62
C SER A 94 -38.09 -18.63 -20.44
N LEU A 95 -38.62 -19.56 -21.23
CA LEU A 95 -39.92 -19.37 -21.89
C LEU A 95 -41.03 -19.02 -20.89
N ASP A 96 -40.93 -19.52 -19.65
CA ASP A 96 -41.86 -19.24 -18.55
C ASP A 96 -41.71 -17.81 -18.01
N GLN A 97 -40.54 -17.18 -18.18
CA GLN A 97 -40.30 -15.77 -17.86
C GLN A 97 -40.76 -14.85 -18.99
N VAL A 98 -40.68 -15.32 -20.24
CA VAL A 98 -41.08 -14.53 -21.42
C VAL A 98 -42.60 -14.50 -21.58
N MET A 99 -43.29 -15.62 -21.34
CA MET A 99 -44.75 -15.73 -21.53
C MET A 99 -45.53 -15.44 -20.25
N MET A 100 -46.80 -15.02 -20.41
CA MET A 100 -47.74 -14.98 -19.28
C MET A 100 -47.90 -16.38 -18.66
N LYS A 101 -47.96 -16.46 -17.33
CA LYS A 101 -47.94 -17.73 -16.56
C LYS A 101 -48.88 -18.82 -17.09
N GLY A 102 -50.11 -18.47 -17.49
CA GLY A 102 -51.07 -19.43 -18.05
C GLY A 102 -50.74 -19.92 -19.47
N MET A 103 -50.11 -19.08 -20.30
CA MET A 103 -49.68 -19.46 -21.65
C MET A 103 -48.43 -20.33 -21.62
N ALA A 104 -47.47 -20.00 -20.75
CA ALA A 104 -46.28 -20.82 -20.53
C ALA A 104 -46.65 -22.27 -20.15
N GLN A 105 -47.57 -22.44 -19.19
CA GLN A 105 -48.05 -23.77 -18.76
C GLN A 105 -48.68 -24.59 -19.91
N LEU A 106 -49.29 -23.93 -20.90
CA LEU A 106 -49.95 -24.61 -22.02
C LEU A 106 -48.99 -24.93 -23.17
N PHE A 107 -48.04 -24.05 -23.47
CA PHE A 107 -47.21 -24.13 -24.67
C PHE A 107 -45.79 -24.66 -24.42
N THR A 108 -45.20 -24.44 -23.24
CA THR A 108 -43.85 -24.95 -22.91
C THR A 108 -43.77 -26.48 -23.04
N PRO A 109 -44.70 -27.30 -22.49
CA PRO A 109 -44.62 -28.76 -22.62
C PRO A 109 -44.73 -29.24 -24.07
N LYS A 110 -45.62 -28.60 -24.87
CA LYS A 110 -45.79 -28.95 -26.28
C LYS A 110 -44.56 -28.59 -27.11
N PHE A 111 -43.88 -27.50 -26.75
CA PHE A 111 -42.64 -27.13 -27.41
C PHE A 111 -41.50 -28.07 -27.03
N ILE A 112 -41.45 -28.57 -25.79
CA ILE A 112 -40.51 -29.62 -25.39
C ILE A 112 -40.75 -30.92 -26.17
N GLU A 113 -42.01 -31.34 -26.36
CA GLU A 113 -42.36 -32.50 -27.19
C GLU A 113 -41.84 -32.35 -28.62
N PHE A 114 -41.83 -31.13 -29.16
CA PHE A 114 -41.21 -30.84 -30.44
C PHE A 114 -39.68 -31.08 -30.44
N PHE A 115 -38.96 -30.64 -29.41
CA PHE A 115 -37.53 -30.92 -29.28
C PHE A 115 -37.26 -32.43 -29.19
N ASP A 116 -38.06 -33.15 -28.40
CA ASP A 116 -37.96 -34.61 -28.25
C ASP A 116 -38.18 -35.34 -29.57
N ARG A 117 -39.23 -34.95 -30.31
CA ARG A 117 -39.60 -35.55 -31.61
C ARG A 117 -38.50 -35.46 -32.67
N TRP A 118 -37.66 -34.44 -32.62
CA TRP A 118 -36.55 -34.25 -33.56
C TRP A 118 -35.19 -34.55 -32.92
N ALA A 119 -35.17 -35.10 -31.69
CA ALA A 119 -33.98 -35.32 -30.87
C ALA A 119 -33.09 -34.07 -30.72
N LEU A 120 -33.69 -32.88 -30.80
CA LEU A 120 -33.00 -31.59 -30.75
C LEU A 120 -32.70 -31.19 -29.30
N LEU A 121 -31.51 -30.62 -29.10
CA LEU A 121 -31.16 -29.87 -27.89
C LEU A 121 -31.28 -28.36 -28.10
N SER A 122 -30.91 -27.87 -29.27
CA SER A 122 -31.05 -26.45 -29.61
C SER A 122 -31.23 -26.23 -31.10
N PHE A 123 -31.84 -25.10 -31.44
CA PHE A 123 -31.77 -24.52 -32.77
C PHE A 123 -31.59 -23.00 -32.68
N SER A 124 -30.85 -22.44 -33.64
CA SER A 124 -30.49 -21.02 -33.69
C SER A 124 -30.95 -20.42 -35.01
N LEU A 125 -31.70 -19.33 -34.94
CA LEU A 125 -32.13 -18.54 -36.08
C LEU A 125 -31.18 -17.35 -36.24
N LYS A 126 -30.40 -17.31 -37.34
CA LYS A 126 -29.43 -16.23 -37.59
C LYS A 126 -30.11 -14.99 -38.17
N ALA A 127 -29.51 -13.82 -37.98
CA ALA A 127 -30.05 -12.55 -38.45
C ALA A 127 -30.20 -12.47 -39.97
N ASP A 128 -29.32 -13.13 -40.72
CA ASP A 128 -29.32 -13.13 -42.19
C ASP A 128 -30.30 -14.16 -42.81
N LEU A 129 -31.09 -14.85 -41.97
CA LEU A 129 -32.08 -15.83 -42.40
C LEU A 129 -33.13 -15.20 -43.32
N THR A 130 -33.28 -15.74 -44.53
CA THR A 130 -34.24 -15.21 -45.52
C THR A 130 -35.68 -15.64 -45.21
N ALA A 131 -36.65 -14.96 -45.83
CA ALA A 131 -38.07 -15.32 -45.68
C ALA A 131 -38.34 -16.74 -46.22
N GLU A 132 -37.69 -17.12 -47.32
CA GLU A 132 -37.82 -18.45 -47.93
C GLU A 132 -37.24 -19.54 -47.03
N GLU A 133 -36.05 -19.34 -46.48
CA GLU A 133 -35.43 -20.29 -45.55
C GLU A 133 -36.23 -20.43 -44.26
N PHE A 134 -36.73 -19.31 -43.71
CA PHE A 134 -37.57 -19.32 -42.51
C PHE A 134 -38.87 -20.08 -42.75
N GLN A 135 -39.53 -19.85 -43.89
CA GLN A 135 -40.75 -20.54 -44.26
C GLN A 135 -40.50 -22.05 -44.42
N ALA A 136 -39.48 -22.42 -45.21
CA ALA A 136 -39.11 -23.81 -45.44
C ALA A 136 -38.79 -24.53 -44.12
N PHE A 137 -38.12 -23.84 -43.19
CA PHE A 137 -37.83 -24.39 -41.87
C PHE A 137 -39.10 -24.61 -41.04
N VAL A 138 -40.00 -23.63 -40.93
CA VAL A 138 -41.23 -23.78 -40.16
C VAL A 138 -42.13 -24.87 -40.74
N GLU A 139 -42.21 -24.95 -42.07
CA GLU A 139 -42.95 -26.02 -42.77
C GLU A 139 -42.34 -27.40 -42.51
N LEU A 140 -41.01 -27.52 -42.59
CA LEU A 140 -40.28 -28.76 -42.26
C LEU A 140 -40.54 -29.18 -40.81
N MET A 141 -40.44 -28.22 -39.88
CA MET A 141 -40.66 -28.45 -38.45
C MET A 141 -42.11 -28.81 -38.10
N ALA A 142 -43.07 -28.42 -38.94
CA ALA A 142 -44.49 -28.73 -38.79
C ALA A 142 -44.85 -30.14 -39.28
N GLN A 143 -44.02 -30.79 -40.11
CA GLN A 143 -44.28 -32.14 -40.60
C GLN A 143 -44.16 -33.18 -39.47
N LEU A 144 -45.06 -34.17 -39.45
CA LEU A 144 -44.91 -35.36 -38.60
C LEU A 144 -43.81 -36.25 -39.20
N PRO A 145 -42.77 -36.63 -38.43
CA PRO A 145 -41.85 -37.66 -38.87
C PRO A 145 -42.65 -38.93 -39.15
N VAL A 146 -42.66 -39.41 -40.39
CA VAL A 146 -43.32 -40.67 -40.72
C VAL A 146 -42.62 -41.78 -39.92
N ALA A 147 -43.39 -42.49 -39.09
CA ALA A 147 -42.93 -43.65 -38.34
C ALA A 147 -42.64 -44.79 -39.32
N GLY A 148 -41.39 -44.83 -39.81
CA GLY A 148 -40.82 -45.95 -40.54
C GLY A 148 -39.97 -46.82 -39.61
N PRO A 149 -39.63 -48.06 -40.02
CA PRO A 149 -38.93 -49.06 -39.18
C PRO A 149 -37.53 -48.65 -38.69
N ASP A 150 -36.96 -47.52 -39.17
CA ASP A 150 -35.69 -46.94 -38.73
C ASP A 150 -35.87 -45.78 -37.73
N THR A 151 -36.44 -46.06 -36.57
CA THR A 151 -36.32 -45.18 -35.39
C THR A 151 -34.85 -45.15 -34.96
N GLY A 152 -34.18 -44.02 -35.20
CA GLY A 152 -32.73 -43.84 -34.98
C GLY A 152 -32.03 -42.92 -36.01
N HIS A 153 -32.66 -42.65 -37.15
CA HIS A 153 -32.10 -41.83 -38.24
C HIS A 153 -32.73 -40.43 -38.38
N GLU A 154 -33.50 -39.96 -37.38
CA GLU A 154 -34.17 -38.65 -37.39
C GLU A 154 -33.19 -37.48 -37.59
N ARG A 155 -32.01 -37.58 -36.96
CA ARG A 155 -30.88 -36.66 -37.14
C ARG A 155 -30.48 -36.51 -38.61
N GLN A 156 -30.25 -37.63 -39.28
CA GLN A 156 -29.76 -37.66 -40.65
C GLN A 156 -30.83 -37.19 -41.61
N ARG A 157 -32.11 -37.51 -41.33
CA ARG A 157 -33.26 -36.99 -42.06
C ARG A 157 -33.40 -35.47 -41.92
N LEU A 158 -33.36 -34.92 -40.71
CA LEU A 158 -33.46 -33.46 -40.51
C LEU A 158 -32.26 -32.73 -41.11
N THR A 159 -31.05 -33.26 -40.92
CA THR A 159 -29.83 -32.67 -41.49
C THR A 159 -29.86 -32.69 -43.03
N GLN A 160 -30.30 -33.79 -43.63
CA GLN A 160 -30.45 -33.90 -45.08
C GLN A 160 -31.57 -32.99 -45.60
N ALA A 161 -32.70 -32.91 -44.90
CA ALA A 161 -33.81 -32.03 -45.26
C ALA A 161 -33.41 -30.55 -45.24
N LEU A 162 -32.65 -30.11 -44.22
CA LEU A 162 -32.12 -28.74 -44.19
C LEU A 162 -31.20 -28.46 -45.39
N LEU A 163 -30.37 -29.44 -45.79
CA LEU A 163 -29.51 -29.33 -46.97
C LEU A 163 -30.30 -29.30 -48.28
N ASP A 164 -31.27 -30.20 -48.45
CA ASP A 164 -32.10 -30.33 -49.66
C ASP A 164 -32.97 -29.09 -49.88
N HIS A 165 -33.44 -28.47 -48.79
CA HIS A 165 -34.17 -27.20 -48.82
C HIS A 165 -33.27 -25.96 -48.85
N HIS A 166 -31.94 -26.13 -48.93
CA HIS A 166 -30.96 -25.05 -48.94
C HIS A 166 -31.07 -24.08 -47.74
N ILE A 167 -31.42 -24.59 -46.57
CA ILE A 167 -31.52 -23.82 -45.32
C ILE A 167 -30.12 -23.74 -44.69
N LEU A 168 -29.45 -22.59 -44.82
CA LEU A 168 -28.06 -22.39 -44.39
C LEU A 168 -27.94 -21.54 -43.12
N HIS A 169 -28.93 -20.70 -42.85
CA HIS A 169 -28.90 -19.74 -41.74
C HIS A 169 -29.61 -20.25 -40.47
N ILE A 170 -29.81 -21.57 -40.37
CA ILE A 170 -30.34 -22.22 -39.17
C ILE A 170 -29.39 -23.31 -38.72
N SER A 171 -28.82 -23.14 -37.52
CA SER A 171 -27.97 -24.15 -36.90
C SER A 171 -28.82 -24.97 -35.93
N THR A 172 -28.58 -26.28 -35.87
CA THR A 172 -29.24 -27.19 -34.91
C THR A 172 -28.16 -27.94 -34.12
N VAL A 173 -28.47 -28.40 -32.91
CA VAL A 173 -27.60 -29.25 -32.09
C VAL A 173 -28.43 -30.41 -31.56
N PHE A 174 -27.95 -31.65 -31.74
CA PHE A 174 -28.59 -32.85 -31.21
C PHE A 174 -27.92 -33.33 -29.93
N ASN A 175 -28.56 -34.27 -29.21
CA ASN A 175 -28.01 -34.81 -27.96
C ASN A 175 -26.61 -35.42 -28.14
N ASP A 176 -26.37 -36.14 -29.23
CA ASP A 176 -25.09 -36.79 -29.52
C ASP A 176 -24.01 -35.82 -30.04
N ASP A 177 -24.41 -34.62 -30.47
CA ASP A 177 -23.47 -33.56 -30.86
C ASP A 177 -22.84 -32.87 -29.64
N LEU A 178 -23.32 -33.17 -28.43
CA LEU A 178 -22.84 -32.56 -27.18
C LEU A 178 -21.39 -32.93 -26.89
N VAL A 179 -20.49 -31.95 -26.90
CA VAL A 179 -19.09 -32.12 -26.49
C VAL A 179 -18.90 -31.98 -24.98
N GLY A 180 -17.78 -32.49 -24.46
CA GLY A 180 -17.31 -32.13 -23.12
C GLY A 180 -18.18 -32.60 -21.97
N ARG A 181 -18.96 -33.68 -22.13
CA ARG A 181 -19.81 -34.26 -21.05
C ARG A 181 -19.03 -34.63 -19.79
N GLU A 182 -17.75 -34.97 -19.95
CA GLU A 182 -16.84 -35.34 -18.87
C GLU A 182 -16.09 -34.13 -18.27
N ARG A 183 -16.22 -32.95 -18.89
CA ARG A 183 -15.61 -31.70 -18.42
C ARG A 183 -16.64 -30.84 -17.70
N ARG A 184 -16.18 -30.04 -16.74
CA ARG A 184 -17.00 -29.00 -16.12
C ARG A 184 -17.00 -27.78 -17.03
N LEU A 185 -17.97 -27.72 -17.93
CA LEU A 185 -18.18 -26.58 -18.83
C LEU A 185 -19.47 -25.85 -18.47
N SER A 186 -19.47 -24.53 -18.61
CA SER A 186 -20.72 -23.79 -18.67
C SER A 186 -21.55 -24.26 -19.87
N TRP A 187 -22.86 -24.35 -19.68
CA TRP A 187 -23.76 -24.83 -20.72
C TRP A 187 -23.67 -24.02 -22.02
N ARG A 188 -23.44 -22.70 -21.92
CA ARG A 188 -23.27 -21.81 -23.09
C ARG A 188 -22.03 -22.18 -23.91
N VAL A 189 -20.90 -22.42 -23.25
CA VAL A 189 -19.66 -22.84 -23.93
C VAL A 189 -19.80 -24.24 -24.49
N GLN A 190 -20.41 -25.15 -23.74
CA GLN A 190 -20.68 -26.51 -24.20
C GLN A 190 -21.53 -26.52 -25.48
N MET A 191 -22.60 -25.72 -25.52
CA MET A 191 -23.45 -25.54 -26.71
C MET A 191 -22.69 -24.92 -27.87
N ALA A 192 -21.94 -23.85 -27.63
CA ALA A 192 -21.15 -23.18 -28.67
C ALA A 192 -20.12 -24.13 -29.29
N LEU A 193 -19.34 -24.86 -28.49
CA LEU A 193 -18.37 -25.84 -28.99
C LEU A 193 -19.05 -27.00 -29.75
N SER A 194 -20.20 -27.48 -29.25
CA SER A 194 -20.97 -28.54 -29.91
C SER A 194 -21.48 -28.11 -31.29
N ARG A 195 -21.99 -26.87 -31.38
CA ARG A 195 -22.43 -26.26 -32.63
C ARG A 195 -21.26 -26.03 -33.58
N LEU A 196 -20.15 -25.48 -33.10
CA LEU A 196 -18.96 -25.27 -33.92
C LEU A 196 -18.47 -26.59 -34.52
N ARG A 197 -18.35 -27.64 -33.70
CA ARG A 197 -17.96 -28.97 -34.15
C ARG A 197 -18.91 -29.49 -35.23
N ARG A 198 -20.21 -29.36 -35.01
CA ARG A 198 -21.21 -29.83 -35.97
C ARG A 198 -21.15 -29.07 -37.30
N ASP A 199 -21.21 -27.74 -37.26
CA ASP A 199 -21.24 -26.91 -38.47
C ASP A 199 -19.96 -27.11 -39.29
N LEU A 200 -18.80 -27.30 -38.64
CA LEU A 200 -17.55 -27.66 -39.31
C LEU A 200 -17.56 -29.07 -39.93
N ARG A 201 -18.22 -30.06 -39.31
CA ARG A 201 -18.39 -31.41 -39.89
C ARG A 201 -19.23 -31.43 -41.16
N MET A 202 -20.03 -30.39 -41.39
CA MET A 202 -20.84 -30.25 -42.60
C MET A 202 -20.03 -29.71 -43.79
N LEU A 203 -18.83 -29.13 -43.56
CA LEU A 203 -17.99 -28.55 -44.60
C LEU A 203 -17.68 -29.50 -45.79
N PRO A 204 -17.40 -30.81 -45.59
CA PRO A 204 -17.14 -31.74 -46.70
C PRO A 204 -18.35 -31.99 -47.61
N LEU A 205 -19.57 -31.68 -47.17
CA LEU A 205 -20.80 -31.89 -47.94
C LEU A 205 -21.01 -30.80 -49.01
N TYR A 206 -20.26 -29.69 -48.96
CA TYR A 206 -20.25 -28.65 -49.98
C TYR A 206 -19.38 -29.04 -51.19
N GLN A 207 -19.72 -30.17 -51.83
CA GLN A 207 -18.91 -30.84 -52.88
C GLN A 207 -18.62 -30.01 -54.14
N ARG A 208 -19.23 -28.82 -54.29
CA ARG A 208 -19.07 -27.91 -55.45
C ARG A 208 -18.39 -26.58 -55.12
N ALA A 209 -17.97 -26.35 -53.88
CA ALA A 209 -17.38 -25.09 -53.44
C ALA A 209 -15.87 -25.04 -53.73
N THR A 210 -15.35 -23.88 -54.16
CA THR A 210 -13.91 -23.65 -54.33
C THR A 210 -13.18 -23.59 -52.97
N PRO A 211 -11.86 -23.80 -52.92
CA PRO A 211 -11.08 -23.65 -51.68
C PRO A 211 -11.27 -22.29 -50.99
N GLU A 212 -11.40 -21.20 -51.74
CA GLU A 212 -11.68 -19.86 -51.20
C GLU A 212 -13.09 -19.75 -50.62
N GLN A 213 -14.08 -20.37 -51.26
CA GLN A 213 -15.45 -20.43 -50.76
C GLN A 213 -15.54 -21.27 -49.48
N LEU A 214 -14.89 -22.43 -49.45
CA LEU A 214 -14.81 -23.26 -48.24
C LEU A 214 -14.11 -22.53 -47.10
N ARG A 215 -13.05 -21.77 -47.40
CA ARG A 215 -12.39 -20.91 -46.40
C ARG A 215 -13.36 -19.85 -45.87
N ARG A 216 -14.09 -19.13 -46.74
CA ARG A 216 -15.09 -18.14 -46.32
C ARG A 216 -16.20 -18.75 -45.46
N ILE A 217 -16.72 -19.92 -45.83
CA ILE A 217 -17.75 -20.64 -45.07
C ILE A 217 -17.21 -21.04 -43.69
N LYS A 218 -16.00 -21.59 -43.61
CA LYS A 218 -15.35 -21.92 -42.33
C LYS A 218 -15.21 -20.69 -41.43
N ILE A 219 -14.76 -19.58 -42.01
CA ILE A 219 -14.62 -18.29 -41.32
C ILE A 219 -15.97 -17.81 -40.79
N GLN A 220 -17.03 -17.90 -41.60
CA GLN A 220 -18.38 -17.50 -41.22
C GLN A 220 -18.91 -18.36 -40.08
N ILE A 221 -18.73 -19.68 -40.13
CA ILE A 221 -19.16 -20.61 -39.07
C ILE A 221 -18.52 -20.25 -37.73
N ILE A 222 -17.21 -19.98 -37.72
CA ILE A 222 -16.48 -19.60 -36.50
C ILE A 222 -17.00 -18.27 -35.98
N ASP A 223 -17.17 -17.27 -36.85
CA ASP A 223 -17.71 -15.96 -36.47
C ASP A 223 -19.10 -16.08 -35.85
N ASP A 224 -20.01 -16.81 -36.51
CA ASP A 224 -21.39 -17.01 -36.07
C ASP A 224 -21.48 -17.66 -34.68
N VAL A 225 -20.55 -18.55 -34.34
CA VAL A 225 -20.54 -19.24 -33.05
C VAL A 225 -19.85 -18.43 -31.94
N VAL A 226 -18.79 -17.69 -32.28
CA VAL A 226 -17.99 -16.93 -31.28
C VAL A 226 -18.65 -15.59 -30.96
N ARG A 227 -19.25 -14.92 -31.95
CA ARG A 227 -19.87 -13.58 -31.82
C ARG A 227 -20.94 -13.47 -30.71
N PRO A 228 -21.77 -14.50 -30.42
CA PRO A 228 -22.70 -14.49 -29.29
C PRO A 228 -22.04 -14.66 -27.91
N VAL A 229 -20.77 -15.08 -27.84
CA VAL A 229 -20.04 -15.30 -26.58
C VAL A 229 -19.42 -13.97 -26.12
N ARG A 230 -20.24 -13.14 -25.46
CA ARG A 230 -19.88 -11.74 -25.10
C ARG A 230 -19.30 -11.55 -23.70
N ALA A 231 -19.03 -12.64 -22.96
CA ALA A 231 -18.49 -12.57 -21.60
C ALA A 231 -17.04 -13.05 -21.57
N PRO A 232 -16.10 -12.31 -20.94
CA PRO A 232 -14.69 -12.70 -20.85
C PRO A 232 -14.49 -14.10 -20.25
N GLU A 233 -15.27 -14.45 -19.23
CA GLU A 233 -15.20 -15.75 -18.56
C GLU A 233 -15.57 -16.90 -19.50
N LEU A 234 -16.63 -16.71 -20.30
CA LEU A 234 -17.09 -17.70 -21.27
C LEU A 234 -16.11 -17.82 -22.44
N LEU A 235 -15.50 -16.72 -22.88
CA LEU A 235 -14.47 -16.72 -23.92
C LEU A 235 -13.20 -17.44 -23.46
N THR A 236 -12.74 -17.18 -22.24
CA THR A 236 -11.62 -17.89 -21.62
C THR A 236 -11.90 -19.39 -21.55
N GLU A 237 -13.08 -19.78 -21.04
CA GLU A 237 -13.50 -21.17 -20.97
C GLU A 237 -13.62 -21.83 -22.36
N PHE A 238 -14.13 -21.09 -23.36
CA PHE A 238 -14.24 -21.56 -24.74
C PHE A 238 -12.86 -21.83 -25.35
N LEU A 239 -11.94 -20.87 -25.27
CA LEU A 239 -10.58 -21.01 -25.82
C LEU A 239 -9.82 -22.19 -25.21
N LEU A 240 -10.00 -22.45 -23.92
CA LEU A 240 -9.36 -23.57 -23.21
C LEU A 240 -9.87 -24.95 -23.63
N ASN A 241 -11.01 -25.01 -24.32
CA ASN A 241 -11.70 -26.25 -24.68
C ASN A 241 -11.92 -26.40 -26.19
N CYS A 242 -11.19 -25.64 -27.01
CA CYS A 242 -11.22 -25.76 -28.47
C CYS A 242 -10.76 -27.15 -28.98
N ASP A 243 -9.97 -27.89 -28.19
CA ASP A 243 -9.58 -29.28 -28.50
C ASP A 243 -10.77 -30.21 -28.69
N LEU A 244 -11.88 -29.96 -27.98
CA LEU A 244 -13.10 -30.74 -28.11
C LEU A 244 -13.75 -30.65 -29.50
N VAL A 245 -13.41 -29.61 -30.27
CA VAL A 245 -13.87 -29.42 -31.65
C VAL A 245 -12.96 -30.15 -32.63
N ALA A 246 -11.64 -30.13 -32.38
CA ALA A 246 -10.63 -30.65 -33.29
C ALA A 246 -10.52 -32.19 -33.28
N ALA A 247 -10.83 -32.84 -32.16
CA ALA A 247 -10.64 -34.28 -31.96
C ALA A 247 -11.30 -35.18 -33.03
N ASP A 248 -12.39 -34.73 -33.66
CA ASP A 248 -13.20 -35.53 -34.60
C ASP A 248 -13.15 -35.02 -36.05
N ILE A 249 -12.36 -33.99 -36.36
CA ILE A 249 -12.33 -33.34 -37.68
C ILE A 249 -10.95 -33.54 -38.31
N ALA A 250 -10.82 -34.57 -39.15
CA ALA A 250 -9.56 -34.99 -39.79
C ALA A 250 -8.82 -33.94 -40.65
N VAL A 251 -9.41 -32.74 -40.83
CA VAL A 251 -8.92 -31.67 -41.72
C VAL A 251 -8.45 -30.43 -40.95
N LEU A 252 -8.62 -30.37 -39.63
CA LEU A 252 -8.33 -29.18 -38.82
C LEU A 252 -7.37 -29.49 -37.68
N GLU A 253 -6.21 -28.83 -37.66
CA GLU A 253 -5.36 -28.81 -36.47
C GLU A 253 -6.03 -27.99 -35.35
N GLU A 254 -5.93 -28.45 -34.10
CA GLU A 254 -6.46 -27.79 -32.91
C GLU A 254 -6.04 -26.31 -32.83
N THR A 255 -4.74 -26.05 -33.03
CA THR A 255 -4.16 -24.70 -32.99
C THR A 255 -4.73 -23.78 -34.08
N GLN A 256 -5.26 -24.34 -35.17
CA GLN A 256 -5.88 -23.57 -36.24
C GLN A 256 -7.27 -23.06 -35.84
N VAL A 257 -8.05 -23.85 -35.09
CA VAL A 257 -9.37 -23.41 -34.60
C VAL A 257 -9.20 -22.32 -33.55
N GLU A 258 -8.29 -22.52 -32.59
CA GLU A 258 -7.98 -21.52 -31.56
C GLU A 258 -7.52 -20.17 -32.16
N ARG A 259 -6.58 -20.20 -33.11
CA ARG A 259 -6.11 -18.98 -33.80
C ARG A 259 -7.22 -18.26 -34.55
N GLU A 260 -8.09 -19.01 -35.24
CA GLU A 260 -9.20 -18.44 -36.00
C GLU A 260 -10.29 -17.85 -35.10
N VAL A 261 -10.56 -18.46 -33.94
CA VAL A 261 -11.45 -17.91 -32.91
C VAL A 261 -10.85 -16.63 -32.34
N MET A 262 -9.58 -16.67 -31.95
CA MET A 262 -8.86 -15.55 -31.37
C MET A 262 -8.76 -14.35 -32.31
N ALA A 263 -8.56 -14.59 -33.61
CA ALA A 263 -8.49 -13.55 -34.64
C ALA A 263 -9.82 -12.79 -34.86
N ARG A 264 -10.95 -13.35 -34.40
CA ARG A 264 -12.30 -12.78 -34.52
C ARG A 264 -12.82 -12.16 -33.23
N LEU A 265 -12.09 -12.28 -32.12
CA LEU A 265 -12.44 -11.54 -30.92
C LEU A 265 -12.40 -10.04 -31.23
N SER A 266 -13.44 -9.33 -30.85
CA SER A 266 -13.49 -7.87 -31.02
C SER A 266 -12.38 -7.20 -30.22
N LYS A 267 -11.86 -6.07 -30.70
CA LYS A 267 -10.79 -5.28 -30.06
C LYS A 267 -11.05 -4.99 -28.57
N GLU A 268 -12.30 -4.70 -28.23
CA GLU A 268 -12.74 -4.39 -26.85
C GLU A 268 -12.66 -5.61 -25.92
N MET A 269 -12.81 -6.82 -26.45
CA MET A 269 -12.83 -8.05 -25.67
C MET A 269 -11.43 -8.62 -25.42
N LEU A 270 -10.42 -8.23 -26.20
CA LEU A 270 -9.05 -8.74 -26.03
C LEU A 270 -8.44 -8.38 -24.66
N PRO A 271 -8.46 -7.11 -24.18
CA PRO A 271 -7.93 -6.77 -22.86
C PRO A 271 -8.74 -7.40 -21.71
N LEU A 272 -10.06 -7.47 -21.85
CA LEU A 272 -10.94 -8.08 -20.85
C LEU A 272 -10.68 -9.58 -20.72
N THR A 273 -10.51 -10.27 -21.85
CA THR A 273 -10.19 -11.70 -21.88
C THR A 273 -8.80 -11.95 -21.31
N LEU A 274 -7.81 -11.11 -21.64
CA LEU A 274 -6.45 -11.19 -21.06
C LEU A 274 -6.49 -11.11 -19.52
N ARG A 275 -7.20 -10.11 -18.98
CA ARG A 275 -7.34 -9.91 -17.52
C ARG A 275 -8.00 -11.12 -16.86
N GLN A 276 -9.08 -11.64 -17.46
CA GLN A 276 -9.78 -12.80 -16.92
C GLN A 276 -8.90 -14.07 -16.96
N PHE A 277 -8.12 -14.25 -18.03
CA PHE A 277 -7.20 -15.38 -18.18
C PHE A 277 -6.08 -15.36 -17.12
N LEU A 278 -5.49 -14.19 -16.85
CA LEU A 278 -4.49 -14.01 -15.79
C LEU A 278 -5.08 -14.31 -14.41
N LYS A 279 -6.29 -13.82 -14.12
CA LYS A 279 -7.00 -14.10 -12.87
C LYS A 279 -7.26 -15.59 -12.64
N ASP A 280 -7.62 -16.32 -13.69
CA ASP A 280 -7.84 -17.76 -13.61
C ASP A 280 -6.52 -18.54 -13.48
N LEU A 281 -5.44 -18.06 -14.10
CA LEU A 281 -4.09 -18.61 -13.91
C LEU A 281 -3.63 -18.51 -12.46
N ASP A 282 -3.84 -17.38 -11.80
CA ASP A 282 -3.46 -17.18 -10.39
C ASP A 282 -4.18 -18.15 -9.46
N ARG A 283 -5.47 -18.39 -9.72
CA ARG A 283 -6.28 -19.39 -8.98
C ARG A 283 -5.74 -20.81 -9.16
N VAL A 284 -5.32 -21.17 -10.37
CA VAL A 284 -4.78 -22.50 -10.67
C VAL A 284 -3.39 -22.67 -10.06
N ALA A 285 -2.51 -21.66 -10.16
CA ALA A 285 -1.17 -21.67 -9.58
C ALA A 285 -1.20 -21.82 -8.04
N ALA A 286 -2.19 -21.24 -7.36
CA ALA A 286 -2.37 -21.38 -5.91
C ALA A 286 -2.75 -22.82 -5.46
N THR A 287 -3.17 -23.70 -6.37
CA THR A 287 -3.70 -25.03 -6.04
C THR A 287 -2.85 -26.20 -6.53
N ARG A 288 -1.82 -25.96 -7.35
CA ARG A 288 -1.00 -27.03 -7.96
C ARG A 288 0.49 -26.71 -7.93
N GLU A 289 1.30 -27.70 -7.55
CA GLU A 289 2.76 -27.64 -7.64
C GLU A 289 3.26 -28.25 -8.97
N GLY A 290 3.73 -27.40 -9.89
CA GLY A 290 4.54 -27.82 -11.04
C GLY A 290 3.94 -27.63 -12.44
N PRO A 291 4.78 -27.69 -13.50
CA PRO A 291 4.36 -27.51 -14.89
C PRO A 291 3.52 -28.71 -15.35
N SER A 292 2.25 -28.46 -15.66
CA SER A 292 1.35 -29.45 -16.27
C SER A 292 1.14 -29.12 -17.76
N PRO A 293 0.78 -30.11 -18.60
CA PRO A 293 0.38 -29.86 -20.00
C PRO A 293 -0.74 -28.82 -20.11
N GLU A 294 -1.64 -28.76 -19.12
CA GLU A 294 -2.69 -27.75 -19.00
C GLU A 294 -2.13 -26.34 -18.78
N MET A 295 -1.08 -26.20 -17.96
CA MET A 295 -0.40 -24.92 -17.72
C MET A 295 0.31 -24.42 -18.99
N THR A 296 0.99 -25.32 -19.71
CA THR A 296 1.64 -24.98 -20.98
C THR A 296 0.63 -24.45 -22.00
N ARG A 297 -0.49 -25.16 -22.17
CA ARG A 297 -1.57 -24.74 -23.07
C ARG A 297 -2.15 -23.37 -22.71
N ARG A 298 -2.36 -23.12 -21.40
CA ARG A 298 -2.82 -21.82 -20.91
C ARG A 298 -1.85 -20.70 -21.28
N LEU A 299 -0.54 -20.92 -21.12
CA LEU A 299 0.49 -19.95 -21.50
C LEU A 299 0.57 -19.73 -23.02
N ASP A 300 0.34 -20.76 -23.84
CA ASP A 300 0.28 -20.64 -25.29
C ASP A 300 -0.89 -19.76 -25.77
N ILE A 301 -2.08 -19.96 -25.21
CA ILE A 301 -3.25 -19.13 -25.50
C ILE A 301 -2.99 -17.68 -25.07
N LEU A 302 -2.39 -17.48 -23.90
CA LEU A 302 -2.04 -16.15 -23.39
C LEU A 302 -1.04 -15.44 -24.31
N ARG A 303 -0.02 -16.15 -24.82
CA ARG A 303 0.92 -15.61 -25.83
C ARG A 303 0.18 -15.16 -27.09
N GLY A 304 -0.74 -15.98 -27.60
CA GLY A 304 -1.55 -15.63 -28.77
C GLY A 304 -2.38 -14.35 -28.56
N ILE A 305 -3.00 -14.19 -27.38
CA ILE A 305 -3.78 -12.99 -27.05
C ILE A 305 -2.88 -11.75 -27.03
N VAL A 306 -1.69 -11.85 -26.44
CA VAL A 306 -0.70 -10.76 -26.39
C VAL A 306 -0.18 -10.40 -27.78
N GLU A 307 0.16 -11.38 -28.61
CA GLU A 307 0.57 -11.17 -30.00
C GLU A 307 -0.51 -10.43 -30.79
N ARG A 308 -1.78 -10.80 -30.60
CA ARG A 308 -2.90 -10.13 -31.26
C ARG A 308 -3.09 -8.70 -30.78
N LEU A 309 -3.03 -8.46 -29.46
CA LEU A 309 -3.11 -7.12 -28.88
C LEU A 309 -2.02 -6.20 -29.46
N ARG A 310 -0.79 -6.70 -29.60
CA ARG A 310 0.32 -5.97 -30.22
C ARG A 310 0.08 -5.67 -31.70
N ALA A 311 -0.36 -6.67 -32.48
CA ALA A 311 -0.62 -6.52 -33.91
C ALA A 311 -1.71 -5.47 -34.19
N GLU A 312 -2.67 -5.31 -33.28
CA GLU A 312 -3.75 -4.32 -33.40
C GLU A 312 -3.41 -2.94 -32.77
N GLY A 313 -2.26 -2.80 -32.11
CA GLY A 313 -1.86 -1.57 -31.42
C GLY A 313 -2.69 -1.27 -30.17
N CYS A 314 -3.27 -2.29 -29.53
CA CYS A 314 -4.06 -2.13 -28.32
C CYS A 314 -3.14 -1.90 -27.11
N ALA A 315 -3.47 -0.90 -26.28
CA ALA A 315 -2.76 -0.65 -25.04
C ALA A 315 -3.03 -1.77 -24.03
N ILE A 316 -1.97 -2.23 -23.34
CA ILE A 316 -2.06 -3.18 -22.23
C ILE A 316 -1.76 -2.40 -20.95
N GLU A 317 -2.57 -2.60 -19.92
CA GLU A 317 -2.38 -1.95 -18.62
C GLU A 317 -1.08 -2.43 -17.94
N HIS A 318 -0.49 -1.55 -17.12
CA HIS A 318 0.84 -1.75 -16.53
C HIS A 318 0.92 -2.99 -15.61
N ASP A 319 -0.11 -3.23 -14.81
CA ASP A 319 -0.24 -4.36 -13.90
C ASP A 319 -0.31 -5.71 -14.64
N LEU A 320 -1.01 -5.74 -15.78
CA LEU A 320 -1.09 -6.92 -16.63
C LEU A 320 0.27 -7.20 -17.30
N LEU A 321 0.99 -6.17 -17.74
CA LEU A 321 2.33 -6.31 -18.33
C LEU A 321 3.35 -6.88 -17.34
N GLU A 322 3.31 -6.43 -16.08
CA GLU A 322 4.16 -6.97 -15.01
C GLU A 322 3.87 -8.46 -14.76
N SER A 323 2.58 -8.81 -14.63
CA SER A 323 2.14 -10.19 -14.46
C SER A 323 2.58 -11.10 -15.62
N LEU A 324 2.56 -10.59 -16.85
CA LEU A 324 3.01 -11.29 -18.06
C LEU A 324 4.53 -11.51 -18.08
N LEU A 325 5.30 -10.56 -17.57
CA LEU A 325 6.75 -10.64 -17.49
C LEU A 325 7.21 -11.68 -16.46
N GLU A 326 6.60 -11.70 -15.27
CA GLU A 326 6.86 -12.72 -14.24
C GLU A 326 6.68 -14.15 -14.78
N ARG A 327 5.69 -14.32 -15.66
CA ARG A 327 5.30 -15.60 -16.26
C ARG A 327 6.05 -15.90 -17.57
N GLN A 328 7.01 -15.06 -17.96
CA GLN A 328 7.82 -15.21 -19.18
C GLN A 328 6.99 -15.29 -20.48
N VAL A 329 5.80 -14.67 -20.47
CA VAL A 329 4.92 -14.58 -21.65
C VAL A 329 5.38 -13.43 -22.55
N VAL A 330 5.93 -12.40 -21.93
CA VAL A 330 6.47 -11.19 -22.55
C VAL A 330 7.93 -11.04 -22.13
N SER A 331 8.78 -10.56 -23.04
CA SER A 331 10.18 -10.26 -22.72
C SER A 331 10.33 -8.83 -22.19
N LEU A 332 11.43 -8.55 -21.48
CA LEU A 332 11.73 -7.21 -20.96
C LEU A 332 11.83 -6.16 -22.09
N GLU A 333 12.28 -6.57 -23.28
CA GLU A 333 12.45 -5.72 -24.46
C GLU A 333 11.13 -5.25 -25.07
N ASP A 334 10.04 -5.95 -24.76
CA ASP A 334 8.71 -5.64 -25.24
C ASP A 334 7.96 -4.64 -24.35
N LEU A 335 8.48 -4.35 -23.15
CA LEU A 335 7.82 -3.46 -22.20
C LEU A 335 7.99 -1.99 -22.61
N PRO A 336 7.00 -1.12 -22.30
CA PRO A 336 7.16 0.32 -22.36
C PRO A 336 8.41 0.78 -21.60
N PRO A 337 9.12 1.83 -22.05
CA PRO A 337 10.38 2.27 -21.45
C PRO A 337 10.31 2.52 -19.93
N ASP A 338 9.19 3.06 -19.44
CA ASP A 338 9.03 3.40 -18.02
C ASP A 338 8.84 2.16 -17.13
N LEU A 339 8.08 1.18 -17.62
CA LEU A 339 7.91 -0.11 -16.92
C LEU A 339 9.19 -0.94 -16.96
N ARG A 340 9.90 -0.92 -18.10
CA ARG A 340 11.22 -1.55 -18.24
C ARG A 340 12.19 -1.01 -17.19
N ARG A 341 12.29 0.32 -17.06
CA ARG A 341 13.13 0.97 -16.04
C ARG A 341 12.73 0.53 -14.63
N THR A 342 11.43 0.48 -14.33
CA THR A 342 10.92 0.06 -13.02
C THR A 342 11.34 -1.38 -12.67
N VAL A 343 11.20 -2.31 -13.62
CA VAL A 343 11.61 -3.71 -13.44
C VAL A 343 13.13 -3.82 -13.33
N GLU A 344 13.88 -3.12 -14.17
CA GLU A 344 15.35 -3.08 -14.12
C GLU A 344 15.83 -2.56 -12.76
N THR A 345 15.26 -1.45 -12.25
CA THR A 345 15.55 -0.91 -10.92
C THR A 345 15.19 -1.90 -9.82
N SER A 346 14.06 -2.60 -9.94
CA SER A 346 13.67 -3.64 -8.98
C SER A 346 14.66 -4.82 -8.96
N ARG A 347 15.07 -5.34 -10.13
CA ARG A 347 16.07 -6.41 -10.23
C ARG A 347 17.44 -5.97 -9.73
N LEU A 348 17.85 -4.73 -10.04
CA LEU A 348 19.08 -4.14 -9.52
C LEU A 348 19.04 -4.02 -8.00
N THR A 349 17.88 -3.68 -7.42
CA THR A 349 17.70 -3.59 -5.97
C THR A 349 17.78 -4.96 -5.31
N GLU A 350 17.18 -6.00 -5.89
CA GLU A 350 17.36 -7.38 -5.42
C GLU A 350 18.84 -7.82 -5.45
N ALA A 351 19.53 -7.55 -6.57
CA ALA A 351 20.95 -7.87 -6.70
C ALA A 351 21.81 -7.10 -5.68
N PHE A 352 21.47 -5.83 -5.43
CA PHE A 352 22.12 -5.01 -4.40
C PHE A 352 21.91 -5.59 -3.00
N LEU A 353 20.67 -5.98 -2.66
CA LEU A 353 20.33 -6.57 -1.36
C LEU A 353 21.06 -7.89 -1.13
N ALA A 354 21.20 -8.72 -2.16
CA ALA A 354 21.94 -9.98 -2.09
C ALA A 354 23.44 -9.80 -1.74
N ALA A 355 24.04 -8.66 -2.10
CA ALA A 355 25.43 -8.31 -1.81
C ALA A 355 25.58 -7.11 -0.85
N LYS A 356 24.56 -6.84 -0.03
CA LYS A 356 24.42 -5.62 0.79
C LYS A 356 25.68 -5.30 1.61
N ASP A 357 26.19 -6.26 2.39
CA ASP A 357 27.29 -6.01 3.32
C ASP A 357 28.60 -5.66 2.60
N ALA A 358 28.82 -6.24 1.40
CA ALA A 358 29.94 -5.90 0.55
C ALA A 358 29.82 -4.47 0.01
N HIS A 359 28.63 -4.06 -0.42
CA HIS A 359 28.36 -2.69 -0.88
C HIS A 359 28.51 -1.65 0.24
N LEU A 360 28.00 -1.93 1.45
CA LEU A 360 28.14 -1.05 2.61
C LEU A 360 29.62 -0.88 3.00
N THR A 361 30.39 -1.97 2.99
CA THR A 361 31.83 -1.92 3.28
C THR A 361 32.58 -1.12 2.21
N ALA A 362 32.23 -1.29 0.94
CA ALA A 362 32.83 -0.57 -0.17
C ALA A 362 32.51 0.93 -0.14
N LEU A 363 31.31 1.32 0.31
CA LEU A 363 30.93 2.73 0.50
C LEU A 363 31.80 3.43 1.55
N GLY A 364 32.14 2.75 2.64
CA GLY A 364 33.00 3.31 3.69
C GLY A 364 34.45 3.54 3.27
N ARG A 365 34.90 2.94 2.15
CA ARG A 365 36.26 3.09 1.60
C ARG A 365 36.25 3.60 0.16
N ILE A 366 35.17 4.30 -0.21
CA ILE A 366 34.94 4.73 -1.58
C ILE A 366 36.02 5.72 -2.04
N ALA A 367 36.58 5.49 -3.22
CA ALA A 367 37.54 6.39 -3.84
C ALA A 367 36.89 7.15 -5.01
N ALA A 368 37.45 8.31 -5.36
CA ALA A 368 37.03 9.09 -6.53
C ALA A 368 37.57 8.50 -7.84
N ASP A 369 37.45 7.19 -8.00
CA ASP A 369 37.84 6.44 -9.19
C ASP A 369 36.62 5.89 -9.95
N ALA A 370 36.86 5.14 -11.01
CA ALA A 370 35.79 4.55 -11.81
C ALA A 370 34.93 3.55 -11.02
N ALA A 371 35.51 2.85 -10.03
CA ALA A 371 34.80 1.87 -9.22
C ALA A 371 33.87 2.55 -8.21
N GLY A 372 34.37 3.57 -7.49
CA GLY A 372 33.57 4.36 -6.57
C GLY A 372 32.47 5.13 -7.28
N THR A 373 32.73 5.68 -8.46
CA THR A 373 31.69 6.36 -9.25
C THR A 373 30.56 5.42 -9.65
N ARG A 374 30.88 4.16 -10.04
CA ARG A 374 29.87 3.13 -10.31
C ARG A 374 29.07 2.75 -9.07
N LEU A 375 29.74 2.59 -7.92
CA LEU A 375 29.07 2.27 -6.66
C LEU A 375 28.12 3.39 -6.24
N ALA A 376 28.54 4.64 -6.31
CA ALA A 376 27.68 5.79 -6.03
C ALA A 376 26.46 5.82 -6.97
N ALA A 377 26.65 5.58 -8.27
CA ALA A 377 25.55 5.53 -9.23
C ALA A 377 24.56 4.38 -8.97
N LEU A 378 25.06 3.21 -8.53
CA LEU A 378 24.22 2.09 -8.12
C LEU A 378 23.38 2.46 -6.90
N VAL A 379 24.01 3.03 -5.87
CA VAL A 379 23.32 3.47 -4.65
C VAL A 379 22.25 4.51 -4.96
N SER A 380 22.54 5.49 -5.82
CA SER A 380 21.55 6.49 -6.25
C SER A 380 20.34 5.90 -6.98
N GLN A 381 20.50 4.77 -7.68
CA GLN A 381 19.39 4.10 -8.37
C GLN A 381 18.52 3.26 -7.43
N VAL A 382 19.14 2.55 -6.48
CA VAL A 382 18.39 1.65 -5.56
C VAL A 382 17.79 2.39 -4.37
N PHE A 383 18.34 3.54 -3.97
CA PHE A 383 17.89 4.24 -2.77
C PHE A 383 16.40 4.64 -2.78
N PRO A 384 15.83 5.22 -3.86
CA PRO A 384 14.40 5.54 -3.90
C PRO A 384 13.52 4.29 -3.91
N GLU A 385 13.98 3.21 -4.53
CA GLU A 385 13.29 1.92 -4.54
C GLU A 385 13.22 1.32 -3.13
N LEU A 386 14.32 1.35 -2.37
CA LEU A 386 14.36 0.88 -0.98
C LEU A 386 13.41 1.67 -0.07
N LEU A 387 13.30 2.99 -0.28
CA LEU A 387 12.32 3.83 0.43
C LEU A 387 10.88 3.41 0.09
N ARG A 388 10.58 3.18 -1.19
CA ARG A 388 9.24 2.77 -1.64
C ARG A 388 8.85 1.39 -1.09
N ARG A 389 9.82 0.47 -1.01
CA ARG A 389 9.66 -0.88 -0.42
C ARG A 389 9.61 -0.87 1.11
N ARG A 390 9.83 0.28 1.75
CA ARG A 390 9.87 0.46 3.20
C ARG A 390 11.02 -0.31 3.88
N ASP A 391 12.13 -0.52 3.16
CA ASP A 391 13.36 -1.15 3.67
C ASP A 391 14.20 -0.17 4.50
N TYR A 392 13.58 0.46 5.50
CA TYR A 392 14.18 1.54 6.31
C TYR A 392 15.46 1.12 7.02
N GLN A 393 15.62 -0.17 7.31
CA GLN A 393 16.86 -0.69 7.88
C GLN A 393 18.04 -0.48 6.93
N VAL A 394 17.91 -0.90 5.67
CA VAL A 394 18.99 -0.79 4.68
C VAL A 394 19.24 0.66 4.31
N VAL A 395 18.18 1.46 4.20
CA VAL A 395 18.30 2.92 3.98
C VAL A 395 19.11 3.57 5.11
N ALA A 396 18.79 3.29 6.38
CA ALA A 396 19.53 3.85 7.51
C ALA A 396 20.98 3.34 7.58
N GLU A 397 21.24 2.07 7.21
CA GLU A 397 22.60 1.52 7.09
C GLU A 397 23.41 2.25 6.00
N LEU A 398 22.80 2.55 4.85
CA LEU A 398 23.44 3.33 3.78
C LEU A 398 23.76 4.75 4.24
N LEU A 399 22.81 5.44 4.87
CA LEU A 399 23.03 6.79 5.39
C LEU A 399 24.14 6.82 6.44
N ARG A 400 24.19 5.80 7.32
CA ARG A 400 25.27 5.67 8.30
C ARG A 400 26.62 5.44 7.63
N ALA A 401 26.72 4.53 6.66
CA ALA A 401 27.95 4.28 5.93
C ALA A 401 28.46 5.53 5.19
N ILE A 402 27.56 6.29 4.56
CA ILE A 402 27.89 7.56 3.90
C ILE A 402 28.41 8.58 4.90
N ARG A 403 27.74 8.75 6.05
CA ARG A 403 28.15 9.70 7.09
C ARG A 403 29.48 9.31 7.75
N GLU A 404 29.70 8.02 7.99
CA GLU A 404 30.93 7.52 8.58
C GLU A 404 32.12 7.65 7.62
N GLY A 405 31.93 7.29 6.34
CA GLY A 405 32.93 7.48 5.30
C GLY A 405 33.30 8.96 5.14
N ALA A 406 32.32 9.86 5.13
CA ALA A 406 32.53 11.30 4.96
C ALA A 406 33.34 11.97 6.09
N ARG A 407 33.67 11.25 7.19
CA ARG A 407 34.62 11.73 8.20
C ARG A 407 36.07 11.72 7.71
N ASP A 408 36.39 10.88 6.72
CA ASP A 408 37.69 10.87 6.06
C ASP A 408 37.72 11.99 4.99
N PRO A 409 38.63 12.98 5.11
CA PRO A 409 38.77 14.05 4.12
C PRO A 409 39.01 13.57 2.68
N ALA A 410 39.56 12.37 2.49
CA ALA A 410 39.80 11.81 1.17
C ALA A 410 38.51 11.36 0.46
N THR A 411 37.50 10.90 1.21
CA THR A 411 36.25 10.37 0.64
C THR A 411 35.07 11.36 0.76
N ALA A 412 35.17 12.33 1.68
CA ALA A 412 34.12 13.31 1.99
C ALA A 412 33.52 14.01 0.75
N PRO A 413 34.30 14.56 -0.21
CA PRO A 413 33.71 15.28 -1.34
C PRO A 413 32.79 14.42 -2.22
N LEU A 414 33.12 13.13 -2.38
CA LEU A 414 32.31 12.20 -3.18
C LEU A 414 31.05 11.79 -2.43
N LEU A 415 31.17 11.50 -1.13
CA LEU A 415 30.06 11.08 -0.28
C LEU A 415 29.08 12.21 0.02
N GLU A 416 29.56 13.45 0.17
CA GLU A 416 28.70 14.63 0.29
C GLU A 416 27.89 14.89 -0.98
N ARG A 417 28.52 14.72 -2.16
CA ARG A 417 27.83 14.81 -3.45
C ARG A 417 26.79 13.69 -3.61
N LEU A 418 27.14 12.45 -3.25
CA LEU A 418 26.18 11.34 -3.23
C LEU A 418 25.02 11.64 -2.29
N ALA A 419 25.29 12.08 -1.06
CA ALA A 419 24.25 12.46 -0.11
C ALA A 419 23.30 13.53 -0.68
N ALA A 420 23.82 14.55 -1.34
CA ALA A 420 22.99 15.57 -2.00
C ALA A 420 22.08 14.98 -3.10
N GLN A 421 22.59 14.05 -3.92
CA GLN A 421 21.80 13.35 -4.93
C GLN A 421 20.71 12.47 -4.30
N LEU A 422 21.04 11.74 -3.24
CA LEU A 422 20.09 10.89 -2.54
C LEU A 422 18.96 11.69 -1.91
N ARG A 423 19.24 12.89 -1.34
CA ARG A 423 18.18 13.77 -0.84
C ARG A 423 17.20 14.18 -1.92
N GLN A 424 17.70 14.57 -3.09
CA GLN A 424 16.84 14.93 -4.23
C GLN A 424 16.00 13.75 -4.69
N ALA A 425 16.61 12.56 -4.80
CA ALA A 425 15.91 11.36 -5.23
C ALA A 425 14.89 10.84 -4.19
N ALA A 426 15.09 11.17 -2.91
CA ALA A 426 14.21 10.81 -1.81
C ALA A 426 13.10 11.83 -1.52
N ALA A 427 13.03 12.93 -2.28
CA ALA A 427 12.01 13.98 -2.15
C ALA A 427 10.63 13.58 -2.72
N ASP A 428 10.42 12.29 -2.97
CA ASP A 428 9.14 11.73 -3.44
C ASP A 428 8.07 11.79 -2.33
N GLU A 429 6.95 12.45 -2.63
CA GLU A 429 5.87 12.72 -1.67
C GLU A 429 5.28 11.43 -1.08
N GLN A 430 5.10 10.39 -1.91
CA GLN A 430 4.51 9.13 -1.48
C GLN A 430 5.42 8.36 -0.51
N SER A 431 6.72 8.33 -0.79
CA SER A 431 7.72 7.69 0.07
C SER A 431 7.86 8.42 1.40
N ILE A 432 7.85 9.75 1.39
CA ILE A 432 7.86 10.59 2.60
C ILE A 432 6.60 10.35 3.44
N ALA A 433 5.41 10.39 2.82
CA ALA A 433 4.15 10.15 3.51
C ALA A 433 4.11 8.75 4.15
N GLY A 434 4.58 7.72 3.44
CA GLY A 434 4.68 6.36 3.98
C GLY A 434 5.63 6.25 5.18
N ALA A 435 6.80 6.90 5.10
CA ALA A 435 7.76 6.92 6.21
C ALA A 435 7.22 7.65 7.45
N ILE A 436 6.49 8.74 7.28
CA ILE A 436 5.84 9.48 8.37
C ILE A 436 4.73 8.64 9.00
N GLU A 437 3.89 8.01 8.19
CA GLU A 437 2.83 7.12 8.66
C GLU A 437 3.38 5.96 9.50
N ASP A 438 4.51 5.39 9.08
CA ASP A 438 5.17 4.27 9.76
C ASP A 438 5.84 4.64 11.08
N LEU A 439 6.01 5.93 11.41
CA LEU A 439 6.37 6.33 12.77
C LEU A 439 5.36 5.79 13.79
N GLY A 440 4.08 5.67 13.42
CA GLY A 440 3.04 5.11 14.29
C GLY A 440 3.03 3.58 14.38
N ARG A 441 3.66 2.89 13.43
CA ARG A 441 3.62 1.42 13.30
C ARG A 441 4.89 0.73 13.78
N GLN A 442 6.00 1.45 13.80
CA GLN A 442 7.32 0.91 14.13
C GLN A 442 7.60 0.89 15.64
N ASP A 443 8.45 -0.04 16.05
CA ASP A 443 9.01 -0.10 17.39
C ASP A 443 10.01 1.06 17.63
N LYS A 444 10.58 1.15 18.84
CA LYS A 444 11.50 2.26 19.17
C LYS A 444 12.71 2.32 18.22
N ALA A 445 13.26 1.17 17.85
CA ALA A 445 14.42 1.12 16.95
C ALA A 445 14.06 1.52 15.52
N GLY A 446 12.91 1.09 15.01
CA GLY A 446 12.37 1.48 13.71
C GLY A 446 12.04 2.96 13.63
N ARG A 447 11.44 3.54 14.68
CA ARG A 447 11.18 4.99 14.73
C ARG A 447 12.46 5.80 14.75
N SER A 448 13.48 5.40 15.50
CA SER A 448 14.80 6.07 15.44
C SER A 448 15.39 6.07 14.02
N ARG A 449 15.23 4.99 13.26
CA ARG A 449 15.68 4.93 11.85
C ARG A 449 14.87 5.87 10.97
N LEU A 450 13.56 5.90 11.12
CA LEU A 450 12.68 6.79 10.37
C LEU A 450 13.00 8.27 10.66
N VAL A 451 13.27 8.63 11.90
CA VAL A 451 13.74 9.98 12.26
C VAL A 451 15.03 10.33 11.53
N GLU A 452 16.02 9.42 11.52
CA GLU A 452 17.28 9.62 10.79
C GLU A 452 17.05 9.80 9.28
N ILE A 453 16.15 9.01 8.69
CA ILE A 453 15.82 9.07 7.25
C ILE A 453 15.09 10.37 6.90
N LEU A 454 14.05 10.73 7.66
CA LEU A 454 13.25 11.94 7.42
C LEU A 454 14.10 13.20 7.65
N ALA A 455 14.97 13.19 8.66
CA ALA A 455 15.94 14.26 8.87
C ALA A 455 16.95 14.37 7.73
N PHE A 456 17.39 13.24 7.17
CA PHE A 456 18.27 13.23 6.01
C PHE A 456 17.59 13.83 4.77
N ILE A 457 16.33 13.48 4.51
CA ILE A 457 15.51 14.02 3.40
C ILE A 457 15.40 15.55 3.50
N GLY A 458 15.25 16.08 4.72
CA GLY A 458 15.32 17.52 4.97
C GLY A 458 14.01 18.23 4.64
N ASP A 459 14.11 19.37 3.97
CA ASP A 459 13.03 20.32 3.71
C ASP A 459 11.76 19.67 3.14
N ALA A 460 11.91 18.69 2.25
CA ALA A 460 10.78 17.98 1.64
C ALA A 460 9.93 17.20 2.66
N ALA A 461 10.53 16.71 3.75
CA ALA A 461 9.82 16.01 4.83
C ALA A 461 9.17 16.98 5.84
N GLY A 462 9.63 18.22 5.90
CA GLY A 462 9.21 19.22 6.89
C GLY A 462 7.68 19.42 7.00
N PRO A 463 6.96 19.70 5.89
CA PRO A 463 5.52 19.92 5.92
C PRO A 463 4.74 18.73 6.49
N GLY A 464 5.06 17.52 6.04
CA GLY A 464 4.41 16.29 6.51
C GLY A 464 4.70 16.01 7.99
N LEU A 465 5.91 16.30 8.46
CA LEU A 465 6.29 16.16 9.87
C LEU A 465 5.55 17.16 10.77
N VAL A 466 5.38 18.40 10.33
CA VAL A 466 4.59 19.42 11.05
C VAL A 466 3.11 18.99 11.14
N GLU A 467 2.55 18.48 10.03
CA GLU A 467 1.18 17.96 9.98
C GLU A 467 1.00 16.75 10.92
N ALA A 468 1.92 15.78 10.87
CA ALA A 468 1.89 14.60 11.71
C ALA A 468 2.04 14.94 13.20
N TYR A 469 2.87 15.93 13.53
CA TYR A 469 2.98 16.43 14.90
C TYR A 469 1.66 17.03 15.40
N ALA A 470 0.99 17.82 14.56
CA ALA A 470 -0.24 18.53 14.93
C ALA A 470 -1.46 17.61 15.04
N THR A 471 -1.53 16.54 14.24
CA THR A 471 -2.72 15.68 14.12
C THR A 471 -2.61 14.36 14.88
N SER A 472 -1.40 13.92 15.25
CA SER A 472 -1.24 12.62 15.90
C SER A 472 -1.61 12.64 17.38
N ASP A 473 -2.48 11.73 17.80
CA ASP A 473 -2.77 11.47 19.21
C ASP A 473 -1.66 10.67 19.92
N ASN A 474 -0.76 10.02 19.16
CA ASN A 474 0.31 9.21 19.72
C ASN A 474 1.49 10.08 20.17
N ARG A 475 1.73 10.13 21.49
CA ARG A 475 2.83 10.90 22.09
C ARG A 475 4.21 10.52 21.54
N SER A 476 4.46 9.25 21.23
CA SER A 476 5.75 8.82 20.68
C SER A 476 5.96 9.39 19.29
N VAL A 477 4.93 9.34 18.45
CA VAL A 477 4.96 9.93 17.10
C VAL A 477 5.21 11.42 17.17
N ARG A 478 4.56 12.16 18.09
CA ARG A 478 4.83 13.59 18.29
C ARG A 478 6.28 13.86 18.68
N VAL A 479 6.85 13.07 19.59
CA VAL A 479 8.26 13.21 20.00
C VAL A 479 9.20 12.95 18.83
N ASP A 480 8.97 11.87 18.09
CA ASP A 480 9.84 11.46 16.98
C ASP A 480 9.72 12.43 15.78
N ALA A 481 8.50 12.89 15.46
CA ALA A 481 8.29 13.91 14.43
C ALA A 481 8.98 15.23 14.80
N PHE A 482 8.87 15.66 16.06
CA PHE A 482 9.57 16.85 16.54
C PHE A 482 11.08 16.69 16.52
N GLU A 483 11.60 15.54 16.90
CA GLU A 483 13.04 15.27 16.83
C GLU A 483 13.55 15.29 15.38
N ALA A 484 12.78 14.78 14.42
CA ALA A 484 13.10 14.93 13.00
C ALA A 484 13.11 16.40 12.57
N LEU A 485 12.08 17.19 12.92
CA LEU A 485 12.03 18.63 12.63
C LEU A 485 13.26 19.39 13.19
N ARG A 486 13.69 19.04 14.41
CA ARG A 486 14.89 19.62 15.03
C ARG A 486 16.17 19.27 14.28
N GLN A 487 16.32 18.04 13.82
CA GLN A 487 17.49 17.61 13.05
C GLN A 487 17.52 18.22 11.64
N ILE A 488 16.36 18.51 11.05
CA ILE A 488 16.24 19.26 9.79
C ILE A 488 16.68 20.72 9.99
N GLY A 489 16.26 21.34 11.10
CA GLY A 489 16.68 22.68 11.50
C GLY A 489 15.73 23.78 11.05
N ALA A 490 16.26 24.97 10.73
CA ALA A 490 15.46 26.20 10.64
C ALA A 490 14.32 26.16 9.62
N CYS A 491 14.52 25.53 8.47
CA CYS A 491 13.50 25.36 7.43
C CYS A 491 12.28 24.55 7.90
N ALA A 492 12.45 23.66 8.88
CA ALA A 492 11.37 22.87 9.49
C ALA A 492 10.84 23.49 10.80
N LEU A 493 11.73 24.08 11.61
CA LEU A 493 11.37 24.69 12.90
C LEU A 493 10.59 26.00 12.75
N ASN A 494 10.84 26.80 11.71
CA ASN A 494 10.08 28.03 11.47
C ASN A 494 8.60 27.76 11.15
N PRO A 495 8.24 26.87 10.20
CA PRO A 495 6.85 26.45 9.99
C PRO A 495 6.21 25.80 11.22
N PHE A 496 6.97 25.02 11.98
CA PHE A 496 6.50 24.44 13.24
C PHE A 496 6.11 25.53 14.26
N LEU A 497 6.98 26.53 14.47
CA LEU A 497 6.69 27.64 15.38
C LEU A 497 5.58 28.55 14.87
N ALA A 498 5.39 28.70 13.55
CA ALA A 498 4.28 29.46 13.01
C ALA A 498 2.91 28.88 13.42
N ARG A 499 2.84 27.57 13.70
CA ARG A 499 1.63 26.90 14.22
C ARG A 499 1.47 26.98 15.73
N LEU A 500 2.37 27.64 16.46
CA LEU A 500 2.32 27.83 17.93
C LEU A 500 0.91 28.02 18.52
N PRO A 501 0.06 28.93 17.97
CA PRO A 501 -1.29 29.15 18.49
C PRO A 501 -2.18 27.89 18.51
N ASP A 502 -1.96 26.97 17.57
CA ASP A 502 -2.75 25.74 17.43
C ASP A 502 -2.25 24.61 18.35
N ILE A 503 -0.96 24.63 18.71
CA ILE A 503 -0.23 23.60 19.47
C ILE A 503 0.03 23.96 20.95
N GLU A 504 -0.31 25.18 21.39
CA GLU A 504 -0.19 25.63 22.79
C GLU A 504 -1.26 25.03 23.76
N ARG A 505 -1.78 23.83 23.49
CA ARG A 505 -2.87 23.22 24.29
C ARG A 505 -2.36 22.35 25.45
N GLU A 506 -1.19 21.73 25.30
CA GLU A 506 -0.61 20.82 26.28
C GLU A 506 0.81 21.24 26.66
N TRP A 507 1.15 21.09 27.94
CA TRP A 507 2.46 21.49 28.46
C TRP A 507 3.66 20.85 27.73
N PRO A 508 3.63 19.57 27.25
CA PRO A 508 4.76 19.00 26.52
C PRO A 508 4.99 19.69 25.18
N MET A 509 3.91 20.10 24.50
CA MET A 509 4.01 20.78 23.20
C MET A 509 4.59 22.19 23.35
N ILE A 510 4.22 22.88 24.43
CA ILE A 510 4.84 24.17 24.79
C ILE A 510 6.34 24.00 25.03
N CYS A 511 6.77 22.95 25.75
CA CYS A 511 8.19 22.67 25.95
C CYS A 511 8.93 22.41 24.63
N HIS A 512 8.32 21.72 23.67
CA HIS A 512 8.89 21.54 22.33
C HIS A 512 9.01 22.86 21.58
N ALA A 513 8.00 23.73 21.64
CA ALA A 513 8.09 25.04 21.00
C ALA A 513 9.17 25.94 21.62
N LEU A 514 9.30 25.93 22.95
CA LEU A 514 10.39 26.62 23.65
C LEU A 514 11.76 26.08 23.23
N LEU A 515 11.89 24.76 23.09
CA LEU A 515 13.12 24.14 22.63
C LEU A 515 13.44 24.51 21.17
N ALA A 516 12.44 24.51 20.29
CA ALA A 516 12.59 24.94 18.90
C ALA A 516 13.04 26.40 18.78
N ALA A 517 12.40 27.32 19.52
CA ALA A 517 12.80 28.72 19.56
C ALA A 517 14.27 28.86 20.03
N ALA A 518 14.65 28.09 21.05
CA ALA A 518 16.00 28.11 21.59
C ALA A 518 17.04 27.48 20.64
N ASP A 519 16.66 26.50 19.84
CA ASP A 519 17.53 25.86 18.83
C ASP A 519 17.71 26.74 17.58
N LEU A 520 16.69 27.55 17.22
CA LEU A 520 16.83 28.59 16.18
C LEU A 520 17.77 29.73 16.60
N GLY A 521 17.77 30.08 17.90
CA GLY A 521 18.67 31.10 18.43
C GLY A 521 18.30 32.53 18.03
N GLU A 522 17.11 32.79 17.48
CA GLU A 522 16.67 34.12 17.04
C GLU A 522 16.27 35.01 18.23
N PRO A 523 17.03 36.07 18.56
CA PRO A 523 16.76 36.87 19.77
C PRO A 523 15.39 37.56 19.77
N SER A 524 14.80 37.80 18.60
CA SER A 524 13.45 38.36 18.43
C SER A 524 12.35 37.47 19.05
N LEU A 525 12.58 36.16 19.16
CA LEU A 525 11.63 35.22 19.75
C LEU A 525 11.55 35.33 21.28
N ALA A 526 12.54 35.95 21.93
CA ALA A 526 12.62 36.01 23.39
C ALA A 526 11.40 36.67 24.04
N GLN A 527 10.90 37.76 23.43
CA GLN A 527 9.71 38.44 23.93
C GLN A 527 8.45 37.59 23.76
N ALA A 528 8.34 36.83 22.66
CA ALA A 528 7.19 35.99 22.38
C ALA A 528 7.09 34.80 23.36
N ILE A 529 8.23 34.26 23.80
CA ILE A 529 8.28 33.13 24.74
C ILE A 529 8.26 33.55 26.22
N ALA A 530 8.48 34.83 26.53
CA ALA A 530 8.58 35.32 27.91
C ALA A 530 7.31 35.03 28.74
N LYS A 531 6.12 34.99 28.11
CA LYS A 531 4.85 34.63 28.76
C LYS A 531 4.88 33.26 29.46
N PHE A 532 5.73 32.34 29.00
CA PHE A 532 5.82 30.99 29.55
C PHE A 532 6.62 30.89 30.85
N LEU A 533 7.33 31.95 31.24
CA LEU A 533 8.00 32.04 32.53
C LEU A 533 7.02 32.01 33.71
N HIS A 534 5.76 32.37 33.48
CA HIS A 534 4.69 32.37 34.48
C HIS A 534 3.67 31.24 34.27
N HIS A 535 3.98 30.25 33.43
CA HIS A 535 3.07 29.15 33.14
C HIS A 535 2.75 28.30 34.38
N PRO A 536 1.51 27.77 34.56
CA PRO A 536 1.15 26.98 35.74
C PRO A 536 2.03 25.76 35.98
N HIS A 537 2.47 25.10 34.89
CA HIS A 537 3.28 23.89 34.91
C HIS A 537 4.79 24.18 35.02
N ALA A 538 5.47 23.58 36.01
CA ALA A 538 6.89 23.87 36.32
C ALA A 538 7.85 23.54 35.16
N HIS A 539 7.64 22.42 34.47
CA HIS A 539 8.47 22.04 33.31
C HIS A 539 8.46 23.09 32.20
N VAL A 540 7.34 23.80 32.00
CA VAL A 540 7.23 24.87 30.99
C VAL A 540 8.04 26.09 31.44
N ARG A 541 7.90 26.50 32.71
CA ARG A 541 8.70 27.61 33.26
C ARG A 541 10.20 27.32 33.19
N GLN A 542 10.60 26.09 33.52
CA GLN A 542 11.98 25.63 33.41
C GLN A 542 12.49 25.69 31.96
N ALA A 543 11.72 25.17 31.00
CA ALA A 543 12.07 25.23 29.58
C ALA A 543 12.17 26.69 29.08
N ALA A 544 11.29 27.57 29.56
CA ALA A 544 11.27 28.98 29.18
C ALA A 544 12.52 29.72 29.68
N LEU A 545 12.99 29.44 30.89
CA LEU A 545 14.26 30.01 31.41
C LEU A 545 15.45 29.62 30.53
N THR A 546 15.58 28.33 30.23
CA THR A 546 16.67 27.82 29.37
C THR A 546 16.60 28.42 27.97
N ALA A 547 15.40 28.57 27.41
CA ALA A 547 15.19 29.20 26.12
C ALA A 547 15.57 30.69 26.14
N CYS A 548 15.14 31.45 27.16
CA CYS A 548 15.53 32.86 27.32
C CYS A 548 17.06 33.01 27.40
N PHE A 549 17.75 32.13 28.13
CA PHE A 549 19.22 32.15 28.17
C PHE A 549 19.85 31.88 26.81
N LYS A 550 19.36 30.90 26.05
CA LYS A 550 19.87 30.62 24.70
C LYS A 550 19.66 31.80 23.73
N LEU A 551 18.55 32.53 23.86
CA LEU A 551 18.19 33.63 22.97
C LEU A 551 18.87 34.98 23.33
N GLU A 552 19.02 35.27 24.62
CA GLU A 552 19.45 36.60 25.10
C GLU A 552 20.74 36.56 25.94
N GLY A 553 21.22 35.36 26.30
CA GLY A 553 22.37 35.17 27.18
C GLY A 553 22.19 35.90 28.51
N ALA A 554 23.19 36.68 28.90
CA ALA A 554 23.17 37.46 30.13
C ALA A 554 22.11 38.57 30.16
N ARG A 555 21.56 39.02 29.02
CA ARG A 555 20.52 40.06 29.01
C ARG A 555 19.21 39.61 29.62
N ALA A 556 18.97 38.30 29.70
CA ALA A 556 17.81 37.72 30.37
C ALA A 556 17.98 37.60 31.90
N GLU A 557 19.08 38.10 32.48
CA GLU A 557 19.35 38.05 33.93
C GLU A 557 18.16 38.46 34.81
N PRO A 558 17.39 39.53 34.53
CA PRO A 558 16.23 39.89 35.34
C PRO A 558 15.19 38.76 35.48
N ARG A 559 14.98 37.99 34.40
CA ARG A 559 14.05 36.84 34.37
C ARG A 559 14.56 35.69 35.22
N PHE A 560 15.87 35.44 35.23
CA PHE A 560 16.46 34.40 36.06
C PHE A 560 16.41 34.77 37.55
N LEU A 561 16.63 36.05 37.89
CA LEU A 561 16.53 36.54 39.26
C LEU A 561 15.11 36.40 39.82
N GLU A 562 14.09 36.69 39.01
CA GLU A 562 12.69 36.46 39.38
C GLU A 562 12.41 34.99 39.73
N ALA A 563 12.91 34.07 38.89
CA ALA A 563 12.70 32.64 39.04
C ALA A 563 13.39 32.01 40.28
N LEU A 564 14.32 32.71 40.95
CA LEU A 564 14.85 32.28 42.25
C LEU A 564 13.77 32.20 43.35
N ARG A 565 12.62 32.86 43.14
CA ARG A 565 11.48 32.84 44.06
C ARG A 565 10.40 31.84 43.65
N ASP A 566 10.64 31.02 42.62
CA ASP A 566 9.67 30.02 42.16
C ASP A 566 9.38 28.99 43.26
N ARG A 567 8.14 28.51 43.33
CA ARG A 567 7.72 27.48 44.27
C ARG A 567 8.39 26.12 44.00
N ASP A 568 8.71 25.84 42.74
CA ASP A 568 9.25 24.57 42.30
C ASP A 568 10.79 24.59 42.29
N ALA A 569 11.39 23.57 42.92
CA ALA A 569 12.85 23.49 43.07
C ALA A 569 13.57 23.29 41.72
N ALA A 570 12.96 22.62 40.75
CA ALA A 570 13.57 22.42 39.42
C ALA A 570 13.63 23.74 38.63
N VAL A 571 12.65 24.63 38.83
CA VAL A 571 12.67 25.98 38.24
C VAL A 571 13.75 26.83 38.91
N ARG A 572 13.84 26.80 40.25
CA ARG A 572 14.93 27.48 40.98
C ARG A 572 16.31 26.95 40.56
N GLN A 573 16.45 25.64 40.36
CA GLN A 573 17.68 25.02 39.87
C GLN A 573 18.07 25.59 38.49
N ALA A 574 17.13 25.64 37.53
CA ALA A 574 17.40 26.18 36.20
C ALA A 574 17.73 27.68 36.25
N ALA A 575 17.10 28.44 37.16
CA ALA A 575 17.43 29.84 37.38
C ALA A 575 18.88 30.02 37.86
N VAL A 576 19.32 29.23 38.85
CA VAL A 576 20.71 29.23 39.32
C VAL A 576 21.69 28.84 38.22
N GLU A 577 21.36 27.82 37.42
CA GLU A 577 22.18 27.42 36.28
C GLU A 577 22.32 28.56 35.27
N CYS A 578 21.22 29.21 34.89
CA CYS A 578 21.22 30.34 33.96
C CYS A 578 22.01 31.53 34.53
N LEU A 579 21.86 31.84 35.82
CA LEU A 579 22.62 32.90 36.49
C LEU A 579 24.12 32.58 36.56
N GLY A 580 24.49 31.33 36.84
CA GLY A 580 25.88 30.88 36.82
C GLY A 580 26.51 31.01 35.43
N ARG A 581 25.78 30.56 34.39
CA ARG A 581 26.24 30.69 32.99
C ARG A 581 26.27 32.13 32.50
N ALA A 582 25.34 32.97 32.95
CA ALA A 582 25.34 34.41 32.73
C ALA A 582 26.42 35.13 33.56
N GLN A 583 27.05 34.43 34.50
CA GLN A 583 28.00 34.97 35.48
C GLN A 583 27.43 36.17 36.25
N SER A 584 26.17 36.03 36.68
CA SER A 584 25.43 37.06 37.39
C SER A 584 26.16 37.54 38.64
N ARG A 585 26.26 38.87 38.78
CA ARG A 585 26.83 39.54 39.96
C ARG A 585 25.76 40.22 40.81
N HIS A 586 24.50 40.01 40.44
CA HIS A 586 23.41 40.72 41.08
C HIS A 586 23.31 40.32 42.56
N ALA A 587 23.15 41.30 43.44
CA ALA A 587 23.12 41.08 44.89
C ALA A 587 22.11 39.99 45.29
N GLN A 588 20.91 40.00 44.69
CA GLN A 588 19.88 38.98 44.88
C GLN A 588 20.33 37.54 44.56
N ALA A 589 21.16 37.32 43.54
CA ALA A 589 21.67 35.99 43.24
C ALA A 589 22.66 35.53 44.32
N LEU A 590 23.56 36.42 44.74
CA LEU A 590 24.53 36.14 45.80
C LEU A 590 23.86 35.93 47.16
N GLU A 591 22.82 36.69 47.48
CA GLU A 591 21.98 36.52 48.67
C GLU A 591 21.23 35.19 48.64
N PHE A 592 20.72 34.78 47.47
CA PHE A 592 20.12 33.46 47.29
C PHE A 592 21.15 32.35 47.54
N TYR A 593 22.34 32.44 46.92
CA TYR A 593 23.43 31.48 47.14
C TYR A 593 23.83 31.41 48.61
N ALA A 594 23.93 32.57 49.28
CA ALA A 594 24.19 32.65 50.70
C ALA A 594 23.08 31.94 51.48
N ARG A 595 21.82 32.30 51.30
CA ARG A 595 20.69 31.66 52.00
C ARG A 595 20.63 30.14 51.79
N CYS A 596 20.90 29.66 50.59
CA CYS A 596 20.93 28.22 50.28
C CYS A 596 22.01 27.48 51.09
N LEU A 597 23.15 28.14 51.32
CA LEU A 597 24.33 27.60 51.98
C LEU A 597 24.41 27.97 53.48
N ASP A 598 23.64 28.97 53.91
CA ASP A 598 23.71 29.56 55.25
C ASP A 598 22.95 28.75 56.29
N LEU A 599 23.55 28.73 57.47
CA LEU A 599 23.31 27.87 58.62
C LEU A 599 22.72 28.60 59.82
N ALA A 600 22.67 29.94 59.83
CA ALA A 600 22.26 30.70 61.01
C ALA A 600 20.79 30.47 61.40
N ASP A 601 19.92 30.19 60.43
CA ASP A 601 18.53 29.79 60.67
C ASP A 601 18.36 28.27 60.41
N SER A 602 18.44 27.50 61.50
CA SER A 602 18.21 26.04 61.45
C SER A 602 16.74 25.67 61.18
N ALA A 603 15.82 26.64 61.26
CA ALA A 603 14.39 26.45 61.00
C ALA A 603 14.00 26.77 59.54
N ALA A 604 14.89 27.38 58.75
CA ALA A 604 14.64 27.67 57.34
C ALA A 604 14.48 26.36 56.52
N PRO A 605 13.50 26.28 55.59
CA PRO A 605 13.32 25.13 54.71
C PRO A 605 14.60 24.84 53.91
N ARG A 606 14.98 23.57 53.82
CA ARG A 606 16.15 23.15 53.03
C ARG A 606 15.80 23.16 51.54
N GLU A 607 16.72 23.68 50.75
CA GLU A 607 16.69 23.54 49.30
C GLU A 607 17.14 22.13 48.89
N ASP A 608 16.67 21.69 47.72
CA ASP A 608 17.03 20.39 47.17
C ASP A 608 18.52 20.34 46.82
N ASP A 609 19.12 19.15 46.99
CA ASP A 609 20.52 18.90 46.66
C ASP A 609 20.87 19.33 45.23
N ALA A 610 19.95 19.19 44.26
CA ALA A 610 20.16 19.61 42.88
C ALA A 610 20.37 21.13 42.75
N VAL A 611 19.60 21.93 43.49
CA VAL A 611 19.77 23.39 43.55
C VAL A 611 21.10 23.73 44.20
N LEU A 612 21.44 23.08 45.32
CA LEU A 612 22.69 23.32 46.04
C LEU A 612 23.94 22.98 45.22
N LEU A 613 23.88 21.90 44.44
CA LEU A 613 24.96 21.53 43.50
C LEU A 613 25.12 22.60 42.40
N GLN A 614 24.02 23.12 41.86
CA GLN A 614 24.09 24.22 40.89
C GLN A 614 24.60 25.53 41.50
N VAL A 615 24.26 25.83 42.76
CA VAL A 615 24.82 26.97 43.49
C VAL A 615 26.34 26.84 43.61
N CYS A 616 26.84 25.67 44.00
CA CYS A 616 28.29 25.40 44.05
C CYS A 616 28.95 25.66 42.69
N GLN A 617 28.36 25.15 41.60
CA GLN A 617 28.88 25.32 40.24
C GLN A 617 28.84 26.78 39.79
N ALA A 618 27.77 27.51 40.08
CA ALA A 618 27.65 28.94 39.80
C ALA A 618 28.73 29.74 40.54
N MET A 619 28.97 29.46 41.83
CA MET A 619 30.03 30.13 42.59
C MET A 619 31.44 29.80 42.11
N ALA A 620 31.69 28.57 41.64
CA ALA A 620 32.98 28.21 41.03
C ALA A 620 33.32 29.14 39.86
N SER A 621 32.30 29.55 39.07
CA SER A 621 32.48 30.43 37.92
C SER A 621 32.74 31.90 38.29
N LEU A 622 32.47 32.32 39.54
CA LEU A 622 32.69 33.69 40.03
C LEU A 622 34.15 33.95 40.46
N GLY A 623 34.86 32.94 40.98
CA GLY A 623 36.17 33.13 41.62
C GLY A 623 37.36 33.46 40.71
N GLY A 624 37.16 33.58 39.39
CA GLY A 624 38.23 33.87 38.43
C GLY A 624 38.43 35.35 38.07
N ARG A 625 37.70 36.30 38.67
CA ARG A 625 37.60 37.67 38.13
C ARG A 625 37.86 38.81 39.10
N SER A 626 37.58 38.69 40.40
CA SER A 626 38.01 39.68 41.40
C SER A 626 38.41 39.02 42.73
N PRO A 627 39.45 39.54 43.42
CA PRO A 627 39.87 39.03 44.72
C PRO A 627 38.78 39.16 45.80
N GLU A 628 37.94 40.19 45.72
CA GLU A 628 36.86 40.44 46.67
C GLU A 628 35.71 39.43 46.52
N GLU A 629 35.30 39.15 45.29
CA GLU A 629 34.26 38.16 44.98
C GLU A 629 34.71 36.75 45.32
N ALA A 630 35.98 36.41 45.00
CA ALA A 630 36.58 35.14 45.39
C ALA A 630 36.65 34.98 46.91
N SER A 631 37.02 36.04 47.64
CA SER A 631 37.04 36.03 49.11
C SER A 631 35.64 35.86 49.72
N ARG A 632 34.62 36.50 49.14
CA ARG A 632 33.23 36.37 49.59
C ARG A 632 32.68 34.96 49.32
N ALA A 633 32.92 34.42 48.13
CA ALA A 633 32.54 33.05 47.78
C ALA A 633 33.26 32.02 48.66
N GLU A 634 34.57 32.20 48.90
CA GLU A 634 35.34 31.38 49.83
C GLU A 634 34.75 31.43 51.24
N ALA A 635 34.43 32.62 51.76
CA ALA A 635 33.84 32.75 53.10
C ALA A 635 32.51 32.00 53.22
N MET A 636 31.62 32.11 52.22
CA MET A 636 30.34 31.41 52.16
C MET A 636 30.52 29.89 52.13
N LEU A 637 31.45 29.39 51.32
CA LEU A 637 31.77 27.97 51.19
C LEU A 637 32.38 27.39 52.47
N LEU A 638 33.27 28.13 53.13
CA LEU A 638 33.88 27.71 54.40
C LEU A 638 32.84 27.62 55.51
N ALA A 639 31.92 28.57 55.58
CA ALA A 639 30.81 28.54 56.55
C ALA A 639 29.91 27.31 56.33
N ALA A 640 29.56 26.99 55.07
CA ALA A 640 28.72 25.84 54.74
C ALA A 640 29.35 24.47 55.07
N MET A 641 30.68 24.41 55.14
CA MET A 641 31.42 23.18 55.48
C MET A 641 31.57 22.92 56.99
N GLN A 642 31.32 23.93 57.84
CA GLN A 642 31.43 23.79 59.29
C GLN A 642 30.26 22.94 59.85
N PRO A 643 30.52 22.03 60.82
CA PRO A 643 29.44 21.30 61.48
C PRO A 643 28.55 22.24 62.30
N SER A 644 27.24 22.01 62.31
CA SER A 644 26.31 22.76 63.15
C SER A 644 26.49 22.37 64.63
N GLU A 645 26.79 23.33 65.50
CA GLU A 645 26.72 23.14 66.95
C GLU A 645 25.27 23.25 67.45
N GLN A 646 24.60 22.13 67.72
CA GLN A 646 23.36 22.16 68.50
C GLN A 646 23.68 22.07 69.99
N LYS A 647 23.43 23.17 70.74
CA LYS A 647 23.41 23.13 72.20
C LYS A 647 22.19 22.33 72.66
N GLY A 648 22.41 21.19 73.31
CA GLY A 648 21.35 20.44 73.97
C GLY A 648 20.86 21.14 75.24
N LEU A 649 19.56 20.99 75.57
CA LEU A 649 18.87 21.53 76.76
C LEU A 649 19.56 21.24 78.12
N LEU A 650 20.54 20.33 78.17
CA LEU A 650 21.26 19.91 79.39
C LEU A 650 22.80 20.04 79.26
N GLY A 651 23.30 20.87 78.34
CA GLY A 651 24.74 21.22 78.31
C GLY A 651 25.70 20.10 77.85
N ARG A 652 25.21 18.96 77.38
CA ARG A 652 26.05 17.92 76.75
C ARG A 652 26.11 18.13 75.23
N LEU A 653 27.34 18.32 74.72
CA LEU A 653 27.68 18.37 73.30
C LEU A 653 27.24 17.07 72.59
N LYS A 654 26.28 17.16 71.65
CA LYS A 654 26.00 16.08 70.70
C LYS A 654 27.03 16.12 69.57
N LYS A 655 27.39 14.96 69.00
CA LYS A 655 28.18 14.85 67.76
C LYS A 655 27.56 15.76 66.69
N GLY A 656 28.32 16.74 66.21
CA GLY A 656 27.89 17.65 65.16
C GLY A 656 27.41 16.86 63.93
N HIS A 657 26.19 17.14 63.49
CA HIS A 657 25.65 16.56 62.25
C HIS A 657 25.90 17.54 61.11
N HIS A 658 26.36 17.04 59.97
CA HIS A 658 26.51 17.85 58.77
C HIS A 658 25.11 18.18 58.20
N ARG A 659 24.90 19.45 57.85
CA ARG A 659 23.61 19.93 57.29
C ARG A 659 23.38 19.40 55.87
N HIS A 660 24.44 19.30 55.07
CA HIS A 660 24.40 18.95 53.66
C HIS A 660 24.74 17.47 53.43
N SER A 661 24.19 16.90 52.36
CA SER A 661 24.53 15.54 51.94
C SER A 661 26.01 15.44 51.54
N ASP A 662 26.56 14.22 51.55
CA ASP A 662 27.94 13.98 51.13
C ASP A 662 28.20 14.42 49.67
N LYS A 663 27.19 14.38 48.79
CA LYS A 663 27.31 14.88 47.42
C LYS A 663 27.54 16.38 47.39
N VAL A 664 26.71 17.14 48.11
CA VAL A 664 26.82 18.60 48.21
C VAL A 664 28.13 18.98 48.90
N ARG A 665 28.52 18.30 49.97
CA ARG A 665 29.79 18.53 50.68
C ARG A 665 31.01 18.28 49.81
N ALA A 666 31.01 17.20 49.03
CA ALA A 666 32.08 16.95 48.06
C ALA A 666 32.14 18.06 46.98
N SER A 667 30.99 18.59 46.55
CA SER A 667 30.92 19.72 45.62
C SER A 667 31.43 21.04 46.23
N LEU A 668 31.11 21.30 47.50
CA LEU A 668 31.65 22.44 48.25
C LEU A 668 33.18 22.36 48.32
N CYS A 669 33.75 21.19 48.63
CA CYS A 669 35.19 20.97 48.59
C CYS A 669 35.78 21.28 47.22
N LYS A 670 35.20 20.75 46.13
CA LYS A 670 35.68 21.03 44.76
C LYS A 670 35.61 22.52 44.41
N THR A 671 34.54 23.19 44.83
CA THR A 671 34.35 24.63 44.61
C THR A 671 35.40 25.43 45.37
N LEU A 672 35.67 25.09 46.65
CA LEU A 672 36.78 25.65 47.44
C LEU A 672 38.13 25.41 46.77
N GLY A 673 38.35 24.26 46.15
CA GLY A 673 39.57 24.00 45.36
C GLY A 673 39.76 25.00 44.21
N THR A 674 38.66 25.46 43.63
CA THR A 674 38.63 26.38 42.49
C THR A 674 38.75 27.85 42.90
N VAL A 675 38.02 28.28 43.94
CA VAL A 675 37.93 29.70 44.34
C VAL A 675 38.68 30.04 45.63
N GLY A 676 38.97 29.03 46.45
CA GLY A 676 39.56 29.21 47.77
C GLY A 676 41.05 29.57 47.74
N THR A 677 41.52 30.10 48.86
CA THR A 677 42.88 30.55 49.11
C THR A 677 43.55 29.66 50.17
N ALA A 678 44.74 30.05 50.63
CA ALA A 678 45.43 29.36 51.73
C ALA A 678 44.55 29.21 53.00
N ARG A 679 43.54 30.09 53.19
CA ARG A 679 42.60 30.01 54.31
C ARG A 679 41.78 28.73 54.31
N ALA A 680 41.39 28.23 53.14
CA ALA A 680 40.60 26.99 53.01
C ALA A 680 41.40 25.71 53.22
N VAL A 681 42.73 25.74 53.04
CA VAL A 681 43.59 24.54 53.10
C VAL A 681 43.53 23.84 54.45
N GLY A 682 43.50 24.60 55.55
CA GLY A 682 43.42 24.03 56.91
C GLY A 682 42.15 23.22 57.14
N LEU A 683 40.99 23.77 56.75
CA LEU A 683 39.70 23.09 56.85
C LEU A 683 39.65 21.86 55.93
N LEU A 684 40.07 21.99 54.67
CA LEU A 684 40.10 20.90 53.70
C LEU A 684 41.02 19.76 54.16
N GLY A 685 42.17 20.09 54.76
CA GLY A 685 43.09 19.12 55.36
C GLY A 685 42.45 18.35 56.53
N HIS A 686 41.71 19.05 57.40
CA HIS A 686 40.97 18.41 58.49
C HIS A 686 39.88 17.45 57.96
N VAL A 687 39.08 17.89 56.99
CA VAL A 687 38.04 17.05 56.35
C VAL A 687 38.66 15.84 55.64
N ALA A 688 39.78 16.05 54.93
CA ALA A 688 40.54 14.98 54.29
C ALA A 688 41.07 13.91 55.26
N ALA A 689 41.41 14.30 56.49
CA ALA A 689 41.93 13.41 57.52
C ALA A 689 40.81 12.69 58.30
N THR A 690 39.68 13.36 58.50
CA THR A 690 38.57 12.86 59.32
C THR A 690 37.54 12.07 58.52
N GLU A 691 37.42 12.30 57.21
CA GLU A 691 36.45 11.61 56.35
C GLU A 691 37.11 10.70 55.32
N ARG A 692 36.62 9.46 55.25
CA ARG A 692 37.09 8.45 54.29
C ARG A 692 36.18 8.27 53.06
N SER A 693 35.10 9.05 52.97
CA SER A 693 34.15 9.02 51.85
C SER A 693 34.62 9.90 50.68
N GLN A 694 33.80 9.99 49.63
CA GLN A 694 33.98 10.90 48.49
C GLN A 694 34.26 12.37 48.90
N VAL A 695 33.79 12.79 50.08
CA VAL A 695 34.02 14.14 50.61
C VAL A 695 35.48 14.34 51.01
N GLY A 696 36.10 13.35 51.66
CA GLY A 696 37.50 13.38 52.04
C GLY A 696 38.44 13.36 50.83
N GLU A 697 38.10 12.60 49.78
CA GLU A 697 38.82 12.62 48.51
C GLU A 697 38.73 13.97 47.80
N ALA A 698 37.52 14.53 47.71
CA ALA A 698 37.30 15.86 47.14
C ALA A 698 38.07 16.94 47.92
N ALA A 699 38.11 16.84 49.25
CA ALA A 699 38.86 17.76 50.11
C ALA A 699 40.38 17.67 49.87
N ARG A 700 40.93 16.45 49.75
CA ARG A 700 42.35 16.23 49.40
C ARG A 700 42.71 16.79 48.04
N ALA A 701 41.84 16.62 47.05
CA ALA A 701 42.05 17.15 45.70
C ALA A 701 42.00 18.68 45.70
N ALA A 702 41.01 19.26 46.38
CA ALA A 702 40.85 20.71 46.50
C ALA A 702 42.03 21.38 47.20
N ALA A 703 42.53 20.81 48.31
CA ALA A 703 43.69 21.34 49.03
C ALA A 703 44.95 21.35 48.14
N ARG A 704 45.18 20.27 47.38
CA ARG A 704 46.27 20.19 46.41
C ARG A 704 46.13 21.23 45.30
N GLN A 705 44.93 21.39 44.75
CA GLN A 705 44.65 22.39 43.72
C GLN A 705 44.94 23.83 44.19
N ILE A 706 44.63 24.16 45.44
CA ILE A 706 44.94 25.49 46.01
C ILE A 706 46.46 25.65 46.15
N GLN A 707 47.17 24.64 46.66
CA GLN A 707 48.62 24.68 46.86
C GLN A 707 49.38 24.80 45.53
N GLU A 708 48.96 24.07 44.49
CA GLU A 708 49.54 24.15 43.15
C GLU A 708 49.31 25.51 42.49
N ARG A 709 48.15 26.15 42.71
CA ARG A 709 47.91 27.51 42.24
C ARG A 709 48.80 28.52 42.97
N ALA A 710 48.91 28.39 44.29
CA ALA A 710 49.75 29.27 45.09
C ALA A 710 51.24 29.17 44.72
N SER A 711 51.75 27.97 44.41
CA SER A 711 53.15 27.78 43.99
C SER A 711 53.44 28.34 42.60
N ARG A 712 52.49 28.24 41.66
CA ARG A 712 52.59 28.85 40.32
C ARG A 712 52.55 30.38 40.37
N SER A 713 51.74 30.95 41.25
CA SER A 713 51.70 32.41 41.45
C SER A 713 52.91 32.97 42.19
N ALA A 714 53.72 32.13 42.84
CA ALA A 714 54.97 32.53 43.51
C ALA A 714 56.23 32.37 42.61
N THR A 715 56.08 31.77 41.42
CA THR A 715 57.17 31.55 40.44
C THR A 715 57.09 32.47 39.21
N VAL A 716 56.08 33.34 39.17
CA VAL A 716 55.89 34.45 38.21
C VAL A 716 56.08 35.74 38.97
#